data_AF-N9V747-F1
#
_entry.id   AF-N9V747-F1
#
_cell.length_a   1.000
_cell.length_b   1.000
_cell.length_c   1.000
_cell.angle_alpha   90.00
_cell.angle_beta   90.00
_cell.angle_gamma   90.00
#
_symmetry.space_group_name_H-M   'P 1'
#
loop_
_entity.id
_entity.type
_entity.pdbx_description
1 polymer ?
#
loop_
_entity_poly.entity_id
_entity_poly.type
_entity_poly.pdbx_seq_one_letter_code
_entity_poly.pdbx_strand_id
1 'polypeptide(L)'
;MLKNLYAMELYKLWKNKRFLLFLFLLLLCNIGFLSYETWGQQGAETTAYQKLSTHLQTLSSDERFTYLQGHAHDVELAFVREQIRNLKTQHDPQAEMRIAALRDQYPELDQNGTIPSLYTGDLAAENAFLQPIIKQADTVKRYADFLKEVEQKAKTISAISIFAKEDSFSIRNIEKSKEDYAAMHTVSIDFQLQDALLKALSYPITAVLVMLAIFLFATMVYQQESQRKLQPMLYGTLRGRHTYMNTKTASIAVSSAVIVGLFYGSNLLLMELAYGGIHLSASLQSLAAFQQSTLPNSIFQFLLLFFFLKICICFIFAQAMLLLCTVFKHRVISCLSMIACVLLSLFMHIFLSPTGTFRVLYYLNPIRLFQVIELLQGYVNFNVFQQPVSLTLLYGSLLFITAVLLFVLLHIMVERSGRSCQLPAWIQRIHMPVTCSLWVQECYKLFWVQKIALVLLAFAGFQLYSYSHTQLYTSEKERLCSSYMQTLQGELIKEKEQFLQKEKTYYEDLHKQEARLQQRLDQKEISMAQYRRQVEPISNMLLKEETFQEVLQEYEYVKQDSSRQFVAPFGYRRQFFVSDRWSTLIFLFLFLLSIANLQCIEYRNKRQILLQTCVHAKKALVNRKLILALLCGTALFIMARLPQLLLHAKTYGFPCITASITSLQEFAQLPAGIHIAGFMIMAAILRMCALLPVIMFCFMVSVRVRQQLFTLLSALLIFLFPLLLSAAGIHVLDAVSLYPLLYNESCMTSVSGMWNLLFSILGYFLFSIACYRLARSFEKHV
;
A
#
# COMPACT_ATOMS: atom_id res chain seq x y z
N MET A 1 15.23 -4.15 43.57
CA MET A 1 16.30 -4.31 42.56
C MET A 1 16.06 -5.61 41.81
N LEU A 2 15.87 -5.58 40.48
CA LEU A 2 15.77 -6.79 39.68
C LEU A 2 17.16 -7.45 39.59
N LYS A 3 17.38 -8.57 40.29
CA LYS A 3 18.65 -9.33 40.26
C LYS A 3 18.86 -10.14 38.96
N ASN A 4 17.79 -10.35 38.17
CA ASN A 4 17.83 -11.13 36.94
C ASN A 4 18.15 -10.23 35.72
N LEU A 5 19.20 -10.58 34.96
CA LEU A 5 19.64 -9.84 33.77
C LEU A 5 18.56 -9.78 32.68
N TYR A 6 17.79 -10.87 32.50
CA TYR A 6 16.69 -10.94 31.55
C TYR A 6 15.58 -9.93 31.90
N ALA A 7 15.20 -9.89 33.18
CA ALA A 7 14.16 -8.99 33.65
C ALA A 7 14.61 -7.52 33.63
N MET A 8 15.91 -7.25 33.87
CA MET A 8 16.47 -5.91 33.68
C MET A 8 16.45 -5.46 32.22
N GLU A 9 16.74 -6.36 31.27
CA GLU A 9 16.73 -6.02 29.85
C GLU A 9 15.30 -5.71 29.37
N LEU A 10 14.33 -6.56 29.73
CA LEU A 10 12.91 -6.28 29.49
C LEU A 10 12.47 -4.96 30.14
N TYR A 11 12.87 -4.72 31.39
CA TYR A 11 12.54 -3.48 32.11
C TYR A 11 13.09 -2.24 31.41
N LYS A 12 14.34 -2.25 30.95
CA LYS A 12 14.92 -1.12 30.21
C LYS A 12 14.12 -0.77 28.95
N LEU A 13 13.65 -1.80 28.26
CA LEU A 13 12.93 -1.67 26.99
C LEU A 13 11.50 -1.18 27.23
N TRP A 14 10.74 -1.89 28.06
CA TRP A 14 9.33 -1.61 28.31
C TRP A 14 9.10 -0.40 29.22
N LYS A 15 10.09 0.07 29.99
CA LYS A 15 10.01 1.36 30.70
C LYS A 15 10.23 2.55 29.77
N ASN A 16 10.78 2.34 28.58
CA ASN A 16 11.08 3.46 27.69
C ASN A 16 9.77 4.09 27.17
N LYS A 17 9.36 5.20 27.80
CA LYS A 17 8.12 5.92 27.47
C LYS A 17 7.97 6.23 25.98
N ARG A 18 9.09 6.46 25.28
CA ARG A 18 9.09 6.78 23.84
C ARG A 18 8.74 5.56 22.99
N PHE A 19 9.27 4.39 23.38
CA PHE A 19 8.94 3.13 22.73
C PHE A 19 7.46 2.79 22.94
N LEU A 20 6.98 2.88 24.19
CA LEU A 20 5.57 2.64 24.49
C LEU A 20 4.63 3.57 23.74
N LEU A 21 4.94 4.87 23.69
CA LEU A 21 4.15 5.85 22.95
C LEU A 21 4.11 5.52 21.46
N PHE A 22 5.24 5.12 20.86
CA PHE A 22 5.28 4.74 19.46
C PHE A 22 4.53 3.44 19.18
N LEU A 23 4.67 2.42 20.03
CA LEU A 23 3.91 1.17 19.93
C LEU A 23 2.40 1.43 20.04
N PHE A 24 1.99 2.30 20.96
CA PHE A 24 0.60 2.70 21.13
C PHE A 24 0.07 3.45 19.90
N LEU A 25 0.86 4.36 19.30
CA LEU A 25 0.49 5.01 18.05
C LEU A 25 0.31 4.02 16.90
N LEU A 26 1.22 3.03 16.75
CA LEU A 26 1.06 2.00 15.73
C LEU A 26 -0.19 1.13 15.97
N LEU A 27 -0.50 0.82 17.23
CA LEU A 27 -1.71 0.08 17.59
C LEU A 27 -2.97 0.90 17.27
N LEU A 28 -2.99 2.19 17.61
CA LEU A 28 -4.09 3.09 17.25
C LEU A 28 -4.26 3.21 15.75
N CYS A 29 -3.16 3.31 14.99
CA CYS A 29 -3.22 3.26 13.53
C CYS A 29 -3.87 1.95 13.07
N ASN A 30 -3.40 0.79 13.55
CA ASN A 30 -3.94 -0.51 13.18
C ASN A 30 -5.45 -0.62 13.43
N ILE A 31 -5.88 -0.28 14.64
CA ILE A 31 -7.29 -0.29 15.04
C ILE A 31 -8.08 0.71 14.18
N GLY A 32 -7.55 1.91 13.97
CA GLY A 32 -8.15 2.95 13.15
C GLY A 32 -8.40 2.50 11.70
N PHE A 33 -7.39 1.93 11.02
CA PHE A 33 -7.56 1.43 9.65
C PHE A 33 -8.56 0.31 9.56
N LEU A 34 -8.41 -0.69 10.43
CA LEU A 34 -9.32 -1.83 10.44
C LEU A 34 -10.76 -1.39 10.73
N SER A 35 -10.96 -0.44 11.65
CA SER A 35 -12.28 0.13 11.95
C SER A 35 -12.86 0.95 10.80
N TYR A 36 -12.02 1.72 10.09
CA TYR A 36 -12.46 2.52 8.94
C TYR A 36 -12.87 1.64 7.76
N GLU A 37 -12.12 0.57 7.49
CA GLU A 37 -12.46 -0.37 6.42
C GLU A 37 -13.74 -1.14 6.73
N THR A 38 -13.91 -1.56 7.99
CA THR A 38 -15.11 -2.31 8.41
C THR A 38 -16.36 -1.44 8.52
N TRP A 39 -16.35 -0.39 9.33
CA TRP A 39 -17.55 0.43 9.55
C TRP A 39 -17.69 1.60 8.58
N GLY A 40 -16.59 2.12 8.05
CA GLY A 40 -16.62 3.27 7.14
C GLY A 40 -17.02 2.89 5.71
N GLN A 41 -16.34 1.92 5.10
CA GLN A 41 -16.65 1.47 3.74
C GLN A 41 -17.75 0.40 3.67
N GLN A 42 -17.77 -0.54 4.63
CA GLN A 42 -18.68 -1.71 4.63
C GLN A 42 -19.78 -1.62 5.70
N GLY A 43 -20.11 -0.42 6.18
CA GLY A 43 -21.01 -0.22 7.34
C GLY A 43 -22.34 -0.96 7.24
N ALA A 44 -23.06 -0.86 6.12
CA ALA A 44 -24.33 -1.57 5.93
C ALA A 44 -24.17 -3.10 5.96
N GLU A 45 -23.18 -3.63 5.24
CA GLU A 45 -22.87 -5.07 5.20
C GLU A 45 -22.45 -5.62 6.57
N THR A 46 -21.65 -4.89 7.34
CA THR A 46 -21.23 -5.33 8.68
C THR A 46 -22.40 -5.50 9.64
N THR A 47 -23.35 -4.56 9.63
CA THR A 47 -24.55 -4.69 10.48
C THR A 47 -25.43 -5.87 10.07
N ALA A 48 -25.51 -6.16 8.76
CA ALA A 48 -26.20 -7.34 8.25
C ALA A 48 -25.51 -8.64 8.69
N TYR A 49 -24.18 -8.71 8.57
CA TYR A 49 -23.36 -9.82 9.07
C TYR A 49 -23.60 -10.08 10.56
N GLN A 50 -23.59 -9.02 11.38
CA GLN A 50 -23.78 -9.16 12.83
C GLN A 50 -25.16 -9.73 13.16
N LYS A 51 -26.23 -9.22 12.54
CA LYS A 51 -27.60 -9.73 12.73
C LYS A 51 -27.72 -11.19 12.30
N LEU A 52 -27.21 -11.53 11.11
CA LEU A 52 -27.22 -12.90 10.60
C LEU A 52 -26.44 -13.83 11.52
N SER A 53 -25.25 -13.44 11.96
CA SER A 53 -24.41 -14.20 12.89
C SER A 53 -25.13 -14.49 14.20
N THR A 54 -25.76 -13.47 14.81
CA THR A 54 -26.54 -13.66 16.05
C THR A 54 -27.74 -14.59 15.84
N HIS A 55 -28.39 -14.54 14.68
CA HIS A 55 -29.51 -15.42 14.38
C HIS A 55 -29.05 -16.87 14.18
N LEU A 56 -27.98 -17.10 13.42
CA LEU A 56 -27.43 -18.45 13.19
C LEU A 56 -26.95 -19.11 14.48
N GLN A 57 -26.45 -18.34 15.44
CA GLN A 57 -26.05 -18.88 16.76
C GLN A 57 -27.21 -19.45 17.57
N THR A 58 -28.46 -19.01 17.32
CA THR A 58 -29.66 -19.56 17.99
C THR A 58 -30.13 -20.88 17.41
N LEU A 59 -29.68 -21.23 16.21
CA LEU A 59 -30.09 -22.43 15.48
C LEU A 59 -29.10 -23.58 15.67
N SER A 60 -29.60 -24.81 15.59
CA SER A 60 -28.74 -26.01 15.56
C SER A 60 -27.98 -26.14 14.22
N SER A 61 -26.91 -26.93 14.20
CA SER A 61 -26.03 -27.10 13.02
C SER A 61 -26.80 -27.47 11.74
N ASP A 62 -27.76 -28.40 11.82
CA ASP A 62 -28.53 -28.86 10.65
C ASP A 62 -29.59 -27.85 10.20
N GLU A 63 -30.12 -27.07 11.14
CA GLU A 63 -31.11 -26.02 10.87
C GLU A 63 -30.48 -24.79 10.20
N ARG A 64 -29.22 -24.44 10.54
CA ARG A 64 -28.51 -23.29 9.96
C ARG A 64 -28.48 -23.33 8.43
N PHE A 65 -28.15 -24.50 7.88
CA PHE A 65 -28.05 -24.66 6.43
C PHE A 65 -29.43 -24.56 5.76
N THR A 66 -30.42 -25.24 6.33
CA THR A 66 -31.79 -25.27 5.80
C THR A 66 -32.41 -23.88 5.82
N TYR A 67 -32.18 -23.13 6.90
CA TYR A 67 -32.58 -21.73 7.02
C TYR A 67 -31.89 -20.85 5.97
N LEU A 68 -30.56 -20.94 5.81
CA LEU A 68 -29.83 -20.12 4.84
C LEU A 68 -30.29 -20.36 3.41
N GLN A 69 -30.51 -21.61 3.02
CA GLN A 69 -31.01 -21.93 1.67
C GLN A 69 -32.44 -21.43 1.46
N GLY A 70 -33.35 -21.67 2.42
CA GLY A 70 -34.73 -21.19 2.32
C GLY A 70 -34.81 -19.68 2.25
N HIS A 71 -34.12 -18.99 3.16
CA HIS A 71 -34.10 -17.53 3.21
C HIS A 71 -33.49 -16.90 1.95
N ALA A 72 -32.41 -17.46 1.43
CA ALA A 72 -31.81 -17.01 0.19
C ALA A 72 -32.73 -17.20 -1.01
N HIS A 73 -33.42 -18.33 -1.08
CA HIS A 73 -34.38 -18.61 -2.14
C HIS A 73 -35.54 -17.61 -2.11
N ASP A 74 -36.06 -17.29 -0.92
CA ASP A 74 -37.11 -16.27 -0.75
C ASP A 74 -36.65 -14.88 -1.21
N VAL A 75 -35.40 -14.50 -0.88
CA VAL A 75 -34.78 -13.24 -1.31
C VAL A 75 -34.55 -13.22 -2.82
N GLU A 76 -34.10 -14.31 -3.43
CA GLU A 76 -33.90 -14.43 -4.87
C GLU A 76 -35.22 -14.30 -5.64
N LEU A 77 -36.28 -14.98 -5.18
CA LEU A 77 -37.63 -14.84 -5.75
C LEU A 77 -38.14 -13.40 -5.63
N ALA A 78 -37.94 -12.75 -4.48
CA ALA A 78 -38.32 -11.34 -4.30
C ALA A 78 -37.53 -10.40 -5.22
N PHE A 79 -36.23 -10.62 -5.38
CA PHE A 79 -35.37 -9.86 -6.28
C PHE A 79 -35.76 -10.03 -7.75
N VAL A 80 -36.08 -11.25 -8.19
CA VAL A 80 -36.54 -11.52 -9.56
C VAL A 80 -37.91 -10.87 -9.82
N ARG A 81 -38.83 -10.88 -8.84
CA ARG A 81 -40.10 -10.13 -8.95
C ARG A 81 -39.87 -8.64 -9.15
N GLU A 82 -38.90 -8.05 -8.45
CA GLU A 82 -38.53 -6.65 -8.61
C GLU A 82 -37.88 -6.36 -9.97
N GLN A 83 -37.00 -7.24 -10.46
CA GLN A 83 -36.45 -7.13 -11.82
C GLN A 83 -37.54 -7.16 -12.89
N ILE A 84 -38.51 -8.09 -12.78
CA ILE A 84 -39.65 -8.16 -13.69
C ILE A 84 -40.48 -6.88 -13.63
N ARG A 85 -40.71 -6.32 -12.43
CA ARG A 85 -41.41 -5.04 -12.27
C ARG A 85 -40.67 -3.91 -12.99
N ASN A 86 -39.35 -3.84 -12.84
CA ASN A 86 -38.52 -2.81 -13.48
C ASN A 86 -38.49 -2.99 -15.01
N LEU A 87 -38.34 -4.21 -15.52
CA LEU A 87 -38.38 -4.50 -16.96
C LEU A 87 -39.74 -4.16 -17.59
N LYS A 88 -40.86 -4.37 -16.88
CA LYS A 88 -42.20 -3.97 -17.34
C LYS A 88 -42.34 -2.46 -17.56
N THR A 89 -41.54 -1.63 -16.89
CA THR A 89 -41.60 -0.17 -17.10
C THR A 89 -40.96 0.28 -18.42
N GLN A 90 -40.08 -0.52 -19.03
CA GLN A 90 -39.29 -0.13 -20.21
C GLN A 90 -40.01 -0.25 -21.57
N HIS A 91 -41.15 -0.96 -21.66
CA HIS A 91 -42.01 -1.07 -22.87
C HIS A 91 -41.28 -1.38 -24.21
N ASP A 92 -40.19 -2.17 -24.19
CA ASP A 92 -39.40 -2.59 -25.37
C ASP A 92 -39.63 -4.09 -25.67
N PRO A 93 -39.77 -4.52 -26.94
CA PRO A 93 -39.86 -5.95 -27.32
C PRO A 93 -38.71 -6.83 -26.78
N GLN A 94 -37.52 -6.28 -26.49
CA GLN A 94 -36.44 -7.02 -25.84
C GLN A 94 -36.71 -7.32 -24.35
N ALA A 95 -37.48 -6.46 -23.66
CA ALA A 95 -37.80 -6.62 -22.25
C ALA A 95 -38.82 -7.75 -22.01
N GLU A 96 -39.79 -7.93 -22.92
CA GLU A 96 -40.78 -9.01 -22.84
C GLU A 96 -40.13 -10.40 -22.98
N MET A 97 -39.16 -10.55 -23.88
CA MET A 97 -38.39 -11.79 -24.00
C MET A 97 -37.61 -12.12 -22.71
N ARG A 98 -37.04 -11.12 -22.03
CA ARG A 98 -36.34 -11.32 -20.74
C ARG A 98 -37.29 -11.70 -19.62
N ILE A 99 -38.49 -11.11 -19.58
CA ILE A 99 -39.53 -11.45 -18.59
C ILE A 99 -40.00 -12.90 -18.77
N ALA A 100 -40.23 -13.34 -20.02
CA ALA A 100 -40.60 -14.72 -20.33
C ALA A 100 -39.50 -15.70 -19.88
N ALA A 101 -38.23 -15.39 -20.20
CA ALA A 101 -37.09 -16.21 -19.77
C ALA A 101 -36.97 -16.32 -18.24
N LEU A 102 -37.18 -15.23 -17.50
CA LEU A 102 -37.15 -15.22 -16.03
C LEU A 102 -38.31 -16.04 -15.42
N ARG A 103 -39.49 -16.02 -16.04
CA ARG A 103 -40.64 -16.84 -15.62
C ARG A 103 -40.44 -18.32 -15.88
N ASP A 104 -39.83 -18.68 -17.01
CA ASP A 104 -39.47 -20.07 -17.32
C ASP A 104 -38.41 -20.60 -16.34
N GLN A 105 -37.45 -19.75 -15.94
CA GLN A 105 -36.39 -20.12 -15.01
C GLN A 105 -36.88 -20.25 -13.56
N TYR A 106 -37.89 -19.47 -13.15
CA TYR A 106 -38.46 -19.47 -11.81
C TYR A 106 -40.00 -19.64 -11.85
N PRO A 107 -40.51 -20.86 -12.04
CA PRO A 107 -41.94 -21.11 -12.18
C PRO A 107 -42.75 -20.81 -10.90
N GLU A 108 -42.10 -20.71 -9.74
CA GLU A 108 -42.74 -20.45 -8.44
C GLU A 108 -43.04 -18.96 -8.18
N LEU A 109 -42.67 -18.06 -9.10
CA LEU A 109 -42.87 -16.61 -8.97
C LEU A 109 -44.33 -16.20 -8.78
N ASP A 110 -45.27 -16.97 -9.35
CA ASP A 110 -46.72 -16.70 -9.39
C ASP A 110 -47.45 -17.05 -8.09
N GLN A 111 -46.79 -17.71 -7.14
CA GLN A 111 -47.34 -17.91 -5.79
C GLN A 111 -47.25 -16.59 -5.01
N ASN A 112 -48.29 -16.24 -4.22
CA ASN A 112 -48.28 -15.06 -3.35
C ASN A 112 -47.16 -15.19 -2.31
N GLY A 113 -46.02 -14.57 -2.57
CA GLY A 113 -44.87 -14.62 -1.67
C GLY A 113 -44.94 -13.54 -0.59
N THR A 114 -44.62 -13.93 0.63
CA THR A 114 -44.29 -13.01 1.73
C THR A 114 -43.01 -12.24 1.41
N ILE A 115 -42.97 -10.97 1.81
CA ILE A 115 -41.74 -10.14 1.71
C ILE A 115 -40.74 -10.69 2.74
N PRO A 116 -39.55 -11.17 2.32
CA PRO A 116 -38.57 -11.72 3.26
C PRO A 116 -38.01 -10.62 4.17
N SER A 117 -37.66 -10.98 5.41
CA SER A 117 -36.99 -10.06 6.33
C SER A 117 -35.57 -9.76 5.86
N LEU A 118 -35.24 -8.50 5.59
CA LEU A 118 -33.93 -8.11 5.05
C LEU A 118 -32.95 -7.72 6.17
N TYR A 119 -31.71 -8.21 6.11
CA TYR A 119 -30.65 -7.85 7.05
C TYR A 119 -29.98 -6.52 6.68
N THR A 120 -29.77 -6.27 5.39
CA THR A 120 -29.16 -5.09 4.77
C THR A 120 -30.14 -3.94 4.54
N GLY A 121 -31.44 -4.24 4.43
CA GLY A 121 -32.52 -3.27 4.18
C GLY A 121 -32.80 -2.95 2.71
N ASP A 122 -32.00 -3.48 1.77
CA ASP A 122 -32.20 -3.36 0.32
C ASP A 122 -32.13 -4.74 -0.35
N LEU A 123 -33.05 -5.04 -1.28
CA LEU A 123 -33.15 -6.37 -1.89
C LEU A 123 -31.94 -6.73 -2.76
N ALA A 124 -31.41 -5.77 -3.52
CA ALA A 124 -30.26 -6.01 -4.38
C ALA A 124 -28.99 -6.23 -3.55
N ALA A 125 -28.79 -5.41 -2.50
CA ALA A 125 -27.70 -5.58 -1.54
C ALA A 125 -27.83 -6.91 -0.76
N GLU A 126 -29.03 -7.30 -0.35
CA GLU A 126 -29.29 -8.57 0.36
C GLU A 126 -28.90 -9.77 -0.49
N ASN A 127 -29.32 -9.81 -1.75
CA ASN A 127 -28.98 -10.90 -2.65
C ASN A 127 -27.45 -10.97 -2.85
N ALA A 128 -26.80 -9.84 -3.11
CA ALA A 128 -25.34 -9.79 -3.24
C ALA A 128 -24.60 -10.25 -1.96
N PHE A 129 -25.14 -9.92 -0.79
CA PHE A 129 -24.63 -10.29 0.52
C PHE A 129 -24.77 -11.79 0.84
N LEU A 130 -25.91 -12.41 0.51
CA LEU A 130 -26.19 -13.81 0.84
C LEU A 130 -25.45 -14.81 -0.07
N GLN A 131 -25.28 -14.50 -1.36
CA GLN A 131 -24.60 -15.37 -2.34
C GLN A 131 -23.24 -15.94 -1.87
N PRO A 132 -22.28 -15.13 -1.37
CA PRO A 132 -21.02 -15.67 -0.88
C PRO A 132 -21.19 -16.54 0.38
N ILE A 133 -22.17 -16.26 1.24
CA ILE A 133 -22.42 -16.99 2.49
C ILE A 133 -23.01 -18.37 2.20
N ILE A 134 -23.96 -18.46 1.26
CA ILE A 134 -24.54 -19.74 0.83
C ILE A 134 -23.46 -20.62 0.22
N LYS A 135 -22.59 -20.04 -0.63
CA LYS A 135 -21.46 -20.76 -1.21
C LYS A 135 -20.52 -21.31 -0.15
N GLN A 136 -20.29 -20.57 0.94
CA GLN A 136 -19.53 -21.07 2.10
C GLN A 136 -20.25 -22.26 2.75
N ALA A 137 -21.56 -22.13 3.02
CA ALA A 137 -22.38 -23.16 3.63
C ALA A 137 -22.42 -24.45 2.79
N ASP A 138 -22.60 -24.33 1.48
CA ASP A 138 -22.58 -25.46 0.53
C ASP A 138 -21.24 -26.17 0.51
N THR A 139 -20.13 -25.42 0.55
CA THR A 139 -18.78 -25.98 0.57
C THR A 139 -18.55 -26.83 1.82
N VAL A 140 -19.02 -26.36 2.97
CA VAL A 140 -18.91 -27.07 4.25
C VAL A 140 -19.84 -28.29 4.29
N LYS A 141 -21.08 -28.17 3.81
CA LYS A 141 -22.03 -29.29 3.75
C LYS A 141 -21.52 -30.42 2.84
N ARG A 142 -20.90 -30.09 1.71
CA ARG A 142 -20.33 -31.06 0.75
C ARG A 142 -18.97 -31.61 1.16
N TYR A 143 -18.53 -31.38 2.41
CA TYR A 143 -17.21 -31.85 2.86
C TYR A 143 -17.05 -33.37 2.80
N ALA A 144 -18.09 -34.13 3.17
CA ALA A 144 -18.06 -35.58 3.09
C ALA A 144 -17.88 -36.09 1.64
N ASP A 145 -18.51 -35.42 0.67
CA ASP A 145 -18.38 -35.74 -0.74
C ASP A 145 -16.98 -35.36 -1.26
N PHE A 146 -16.44 -34.23 -0.82
CA PHE A 146 -15.06 -33.84 -1.11
C PHE A 146 -14.05 -34.91 -0.66
N LEU A 147 -14.20 -35.48 0.54
CA LEU A 147 -13.31 -36.55 1.01
C LEU A 147 -13.41 -37.81 0.12
N LYS A 148 -14.63 -38.20 -0.28
CA LYS A 148 -14.84 -39.32 -1.23
C LYS A 148 -14.22 -39.03 -2.59
N GLU A 149 -14.35 -37.82 -3.11
CA GLU A 149 -13.73 -37.39 -4.37
C GLU A 149 -12.21 -37.46 -4.31
N VAL A 150 -11.60 -37.06 -3.19
CA VAL A 150 -10.14 -37.16 -2.99
C VAL A 150 -9.70 -38.62 -3.03
N GLU A 151 -10.43 -39.51 -2.35
CA GLU A 151 -10.13 -40.94 -2.36
C GLU A 151 -10.30 -41.56 -3.76
N GLN A 152 -11.36 -41.18 -4.48
CA GLN A 152 -11.61 -41.66 -5.85
C GLN A 152 -10.54 -41.16 -6.82
N LYS A 153 -10.18 -39.87 -6.75
CA LYS A 153 -9.10 -39.28 -7.55
C LYS A 153 -7.77 -40.00 -7.28
N ALA A 154 -7.47 -40.32 -6.03
CA ALA A 154 -6.28 -41.10 -5.69
C ALA A 154 -6.27 -42.47 -6.40
N LYS A 155 -7.39 -43.23 -6.34
CA LYS A 155 -7.54 -44.53 -7.01
C LYS A 155 -7.40 -44.43 -8.53
N THR A 156 -8.03 -43.43 -9.15
CA THR A 156 -7.98 -43.24 -10.61
C THR A 156 -6.58 -42.87 -11.07
N ILE A 157 -5.90 -41.94 -10.40
CA ILE A 157 -4.56 -41.50 -10.79
C ILE A 157 -3.53 -42.61 -10.58
N SER A 158 -3.64 -43.38 -9.49
CA SER A 158 -2.76 -44.56 -9.27
C SER A 158 -2.92 -45.65 -10.33
N ALA A 159 -4.09 -45.75 -10.98
CA ALA A 159 -4.35 -46.74 -12.03
C ALA A 159 -3.77 -46.36 -13.41
N ILE A 160 -3.36 -45.11 -13.62
CA ILE A 160 -2.82 -44.64 -14.90
C ILE A 160 -1.33 -45.03 -14.98
N SER A 161 -0.98 -45.87 -15.96
CA SER A 161 0.37 -46.44 -16.14
C SER A 161 1.50 -45.40 -16.25
N ILE A 162 1.22 -44.21 -16.78
CA ILE A 162 2.18 -43.10 -16.91
C ILE A 162 2.63 -42.58 -15.54
N PHE A 163 1.74 -42.63 -14.54
CA PHE A 163 2.00 -42.23 -13.17
C PHE A 163 2.39 -43.43 -12.28
N ALA A 164 2.17 -44.66 -12.73
CA ALA A 164 2.47 -45.91 -12.04
C ALA A 164 3.94 -46.39 -12.21
N LYS A 165 4.92 -45.47 -12.31
CA LYS A 165 6.34 -45.85 -12.23
C LYS A 165 6.71 -46.12 -10.77
N GLU A 166 7.11 -47.36 -10.48
CA GLU A 166 7.66 -47.76 -9.17
C GLU A 166 8.73 -46.75 -8.71
N ASP A 167 8.66 -46.35 -7.44
CA ASP A 167 9.53 -45.35 -6.79
C ASP A 167 9.45 -43.88 -7.27
N SER A 168 8.47 -43.51 -8.07
CA SER A 168 8.26 -42.10 -8.43
C SER A 168 7.61 -41.27 -7.33
N PHE A 169 8.03 -40.00 -7.20
CA PHE A 169 7.42 -39.03 -6.27
C PHE A 169 5.90 -38.93 -6.41
N SER A 170 5.38 -39.08 -7.64
CA SER A 170 3.95 -38.94 -7.93
C SER A 170 3.09 -39.96 -7.17
N ILE A 171 3.48 -41.25 -7.17
CA ILE A 171 2.72 -42.30 -6.46
C ILE A 171 2.78 -42.09 -4.96
N ARG A 172 3.99 -41.91 -4.42
CA ARG A 172 4.21 -41.69 -2.98
C ARG A 172 3.43 -40.45 -2.49
N ASN A 173 3.36 -39.41 -3.32
CA ASN A 173 2.59 -38.22 -3.02
C ASN A 173 1.08 -38.50 -2.96
N ILE A 174 0.54 -39.29 -3.88
CA ILE A 174 -0.88 -39.66 -3.90
C ILE A 174 -1.23 -40.49 -2.66
N GLU A 175 -0.40 -41.49 -2.33
CA GLU A 175 -0.58 -42.34 -1.15
C GLU A 175 -0.55 -41.52 0.14
N LYS A 176 0.48 -40.68 0.31
CA LYS A 176 0.58 -39.80 1.47
C LYS A 176 -0.60 -38.84 1.58
N SER A 177 -1.05 -38.28 0.45
CA SER A 177 -2.22 -37.39 0.44
C SER A 177 -3.47 -38.13 0.94
N LYS A 178 -3.68 -39.36 0.46
CA LYS A 178 -4.80 -40.21 0.91
C LYS A 178 -4.73 -40.50 2.40
N GLU A 179 -3.54 -40.82 2.92
CA GLU A 179 -3.33 -41.07 4.36
C GLU A 179 -3.61 -39.82 5.20
N ASP A 180 -3.11 -38.66 4.79
CA ASP A 180 -3.31 -37.40 5.52
C ASP A 180 -4.81 -36.99 5.56
N TYR A 181 -5.58 -37.26 4.49
CA TYR A 181 -7.03 -37.02 4.47
C TYR A 181 -7.84 -38.10 5.19
N ALA A 182 -7.31 -39.31 5.41
CA ALA A 182 -8.03 -40.38 6.10
C ALA A 182 -8.40 -39.98 7.54
N ALA A 183 -7.51 -39.21 8.21
CA ALA A 183 -7.77 -38.67 9.54
C ALA A 183 -8.98 -37.71 9.59
N MET A 184 -9.35 -37.09 8.46
CA MET A 184 -10.42 -36.09 8.40
C MET A 184 -11.83 -36.69 8.42
N HIS A 185 -12.00 -37.98 8.15
CA HIS A 185 -13.33 -38.64 8.17
C HIS A 185 -14.00 -38.65 9.54
N THR A 186 -13.23 -38.48 10.62
CA THR A 186 -13.71 -38.53 12.00
C THR A 186 -14.06 -37.16 12.57
N VAL A 187 -13.82 -36.09 11.81
CA VAL A 187 -14.00 -34.70 12.28
C VAL A 187 -15.46 -34.29 12.18
N SER A 188 -16.03 -33.79 13.28
CA SER A 188 -17.37 -33.20 13.29
C SER A 188 -17.37 -31.85 12.58
N ILE A 189 -18.29 -31.65 11.65
CA ILE A 189 -18.42 -30.42 10.86
C ILE A 189 -19.68 -29.66 11.32
N ASP A 190 -19.52 -28.40 11.72
CA ASP A 190 -20.63 -27.50 12.09
C ASP A 190 -20.40 -26.16 11.39
N PHE A 191 -21.26 -25.75 10.46
CA PHE A 191 -21.03 -24.54 9.68
C PHE A 191 -20.83 -23.29 10.55
N GLN A 192 -19.71 -22.58 10.31
CA GLN A 192 -19.37 -21.31 10.93
C GLN A 192 -19.05 -20.24 9.88
N LEU A 193 -19.45 -19.00 10.14
CA LEU A 193 -19.06 -17.85 9.31
C LEU A 193 -17.56 -17.58 9.45
N GLN A 194 -16.85 -17.49 8.33
CA GLN A 194 -15.38 -17.37 8.32
C GLN A 194 -14.85 -15.94 8.23
N ASP A 195 -15.68 -14.99 7.79
CA ASP A 195 -15.22 -13.65 7.40
C ASP A 195 -14.60 -12.87 8.55
N ALA A 196 -15.16 -12.97 9.76
CA ALA A 196 -14.62 -12.33 10.97
C ALA A 196 -13.18 -12.79 11.26
N LEU A 197 -12.96 -14.12 11.25
CA LEU A 197 -11.67 -14.73 11.53
C LEU A 197 -10.65 -14.42 10.44
N LEU A 198 -11.04 -14.57 9.17
CA LEU A 198 -10.14 -14.31 8.05
C LEU A 198 -9.73 -12.85 8.00
N LYS A 199 -10.68 -11.89 8.08
CA LYS A 199 -10.37 -10.45 8.11
C LYS A 199 -9.46 -10.09 9.28
N ALA A 200 -9.69 -10.65 10.48
CA ALA A 200 -8.84 -10.37 11.65
C ALA A 200 -7.38 -10.81 11.47
N LEU A 201 -7.18 -11.99 10.90
CA LEU A 201 -5.88 -12.66 10.86
C LEU A 201 -5.09 -12.36 9.56
N SER A 202 -5.77 -12.08 8.44
CA SER A 202 -5.15 -11.87 7.12
C SER A 202 -4.92 -10.39 6.78
N TYR A 203 -5.32 -9.46 7.65
CA TYR A 203 -5.27 -8.03 7.34
C TYR A 203 -3.84 -7.54 7.02
N PRO A 204 -3.56 -7.08 5.78
CA PRO A 204 -2.19 -6.80 5.33
C PRO A 204 -1.56 -5.60 6.03
N ILE A 205 -2.34 -4.58 6.41
CA ILE A 205 -1.81 -3.41 7.11
C ILE A 205 -1.26 -3.81 8.49
N THR A 206 -1.96 -4.68 9.22
CA THR A 206 -1.48 -5.25 10.50
C THR A 206 -0.10 -5.86 10.33
N ALA A 207 0.09 -6.63 9.26
CA ALA A 207 1.35 -7.31 9.01
C ALA A 207 2.51 -6.32 8.86
N VAL A 208 2.31 -5.25 8.09
CA VAL A 208 3.30 -4.18 7.90
C VAL A 208 3.60 -3.46 9.21
N LEU A 209 2.57 -3.11 9.99
CA LEU A 209 2.74 -2.41 11.27
C LEU A 209 3.44 -3.27 12.33
N VAL A 210 3.14 -4.56 12.39
CA VAL A 210 3.83 -5.53 13.27
C VAL A 210 5.30 -5.67 12.87
N MET A 211 5.60 -5.85 11.58
CA MET A 211 6.98 -5.88 11.09
C MET A 211 7.74 -4.60 11.42
N LEU A 212 7.11 -3.44 11.24
CA LEU A 212 7.70 -2.14 11.59
C LEU A 212 7.95 -2.04 13.11
N ALA A 213 7.00 -2.44 13.95
CA ALA A 213 7.15 -2.43 15.41
C ALA A 213 8.34 -3.29 15.84
N ILE A 214 8.46 -4.51 15.31
CA ILE A 214 9.55 -5.44 15.61
C ILE A 214 10.89 -4.94 15.09
N PHE A 215 10.92 -4.43 13.86
CA PHE A 215 12.10 -3.82 13.25
C PHE A 215 12.70 -2.72 14.16
N LEU A 216 11.84 -1.83 14.63
CA LEU A 216 12.23 -0.71 15.48
C LEU A 216 12.66 -1.17 16.85
N PHE A 217 11.92 -2.11 17.41
CA PHE A 217 12.24 -2.72 18.68
C PHE A 217 13.62 -3.40 18.65
N ALA A 218 13.91 -4.26 17.67
CA ALA A 218 15.21 -4.92 17.51
C ALA A 218 16.35 -3.90 17.36
N THR A 219 16.10 -2.82 16.61
CA THR A 219 17.06 -1.72 16.43
C THR A 219 17.34 -0.99 17.74
N MET A 220 16.31 -0.71 18.53
CA MET A 220 16.43 -0.03 19.83
C MET A 220 17.21 -0.87 20.84
N VAL A 221 16.91 -2.16 20.91
CA VAL A 221 17.61 -3.14 21.76
C VAL A 221 19.11 -3.10 21.49
N TYR A 222 19.54 -3.04 20.23
CA TYR A 222 20.96 -2.93 19.90
C TYR A 222 21.56 -1.56 20.22
N GLN A 223 20.83 -0.49 19.90
CA GLN A 223 21.35 0.88 19.96
C GLN A 223 21.59 1.39 21.38
N GLN A 224 20.85 0.88 22.36
CA GLN A 224 20.92 1.37 23.74
C GLN A 224 22.34 1.34 24.33
N GLU A 225 23.09 0.25 24.12
CA GLU A 225 24.49 0.13 24.58
C GLU A 225 25.50 0.58 23.52
N SER A 226 25.23 0.33 22.23
CA SER A 226 26.15 0.68 21.15
C SER A 226 26.37 2.18 21.03
N GLN A 227 25.31 2.98 21.19
CA GLN A 227 25.42 4.45 21.13
C GLN A 227 26.25 5.03 22.28
N ARG A 228 26.22 4.38 23.44
CA ARG A 228 26.97 4.78 24.64
C ARG A 228 28.41 4.26 24.66
N LYS A 229 28.83 3.52 23.62
CA LYS A 229 30.14 2.84 23.55
C LYS A 229 30.41 1.92 24.76
N LEU A 230 29.35 1.37 25.37
CA LEU A 230 29.48 0.49 26.54
C LEU A 230 29.75 -0.97 26.14
N GLN A 231 29.55 -1.33 24.87
CA GLN A 231 29.72 -2.69 24.37
C GLN A 231 31.12 -3.28 24.65
N PRO A 232 32.25 -2.58 24.38
CA PRO A 232 33.58 -3.14 24.67
C PRO A 232 33.79 -3.42 26.17
N MET A 233 33.26 -2.56 27.04
CA MET A 233 33.34 -2.73 28.49
C MET A 233 32.52 -3.93 28.96
N LEU A 234 31.29 -4.08 28.44
CA LEU A 234 30.43 -5.23 28.71
C LEU A 234 31.08 -6.54 28.26
N TYR A 235 31.68 -6.57 27.06
CA TYR A 235 32.36 -7.74 26.52
C TYR A 235 33.63 -8.15 27.27
N GLY A 236 34.19 -7.26 28.10
CA GLY A 236 35.32 -7.55 28.97
C GLY A 236 34.94 -8.23 30.30
N THR A 237 33.65 -8.32 30.62
CA THR A 237 33.19 -8.97 31.87
C THR A 237 33.10 -10.49 31.74
N LEU A 238 33.25 -11.22 32.86
CA LEU A 238 33.27 -12.70 32.93
C LEU A 238 32.08 -13.41 32.23
N ARG A 239 30.90 -12.78 32.22
CA ARG A 239 29.69 -13.28 31.52
C ARG A 239 29.21 -12.29 30.45
N GLY A 240 30.14 -11.55 29.85
CA GLY A 240 29.85 -10.33 29.12
C GLY A 240 29.38 -10.50 27.68
N ARG A 241 29.89 -11.50 26.95
CA ARG A 241 29.66 -11.63 25.50
C ARG A 241 28.43 -12.47 25.17
N HIS A 242 28.47 -13.76 25.48
CA HIS A 242 27.39 -14.69 25.15
C HIS A 242 26.15 -14.47 26.02
N THR A 243 26.29 -14.28 27.33
CA THR A 243 25.13 -14.05 28.21
C THR A 243 24.41 -12.76 27.86
N TYR A 244 25.14 -11.68 27.56
CA TYR A 244 24.55 -10.43 27.06
C TYR A 244 23.73 -10.66 25.79
N MET A 245 24.30 -11.37 24.81
CA MET A 245 23.59 -11.61 23.57
C MET A 245 22.38 -12.52 23.75
N ASN A 246 22.50 -13.58 24.56
CA ASN A 246 21.38 -14.46 24.92
C ASN A 246 20.25 -13.69 25.59
N THR A 247 20.57 -12.76 26.49
CA THR A 247 19.54 -11.96 27.17
C THR A 247 18.82 -11.01 26.22
N LYS A 248 19.52 -10.46 25.22
CA LYS A 248 18.89 -9.66 24.16
C LYS A 248 17.98 -10.52 23.28
N THR A 249 18.47 -11.66 22.81
CA THR A 249 17.66 -12.59 22.01
C THR A 249 16.40 -13.03 22.76
N ALA A 250 16.51 -13.38 24.04
CA ALA A 250 15.34 -13.73 24.86
C ALA A 250 14.39 -12.54 25.08
N SER A 251 14.92 -11.34 25.36
CA SER A 251 14.08 -10.14 25.47
C SER A 251 13.32 -9.85 24.17
N ILE A 252 13.93 -10.18 23.03
CA ILE A 252 13.33 -10.02 21.72
C ILE A 252 12.24 -11.06 21.49
N ALA A 253 12.47 -12.33 21.84
CA ALA A 253 11.45 -13.38 21.74
C ALA A 253 10.17 -13.00 22.52
N VAL A 254 10.33 -12.59 23.78
CA VAL A 254 9.21 -12.19 24.64
C VAL A 254 8.49 -10.95 24.07
N SER A 255 9.24 -9.96 23.61
CA SER A 255 8.63 -8.74 23.07
C SER A 255 7.92 -8.98 21.73
N SER A 256 8.44 -9.86 20.87
CA SER A 256 7.75 -10.31 19.67
C SER A 256 6.41 -10.99 20.01
N ALA A 257 6.38 -11.81 21.06
CA ALA A 257 5.13 -12.43 21.54
C ALA A 257 4.10 -11.38 21.97
N VAL A 258 4.51 -10.40 22.78
CA VAL A 258 3.63 -9.32 23.23
C VAL A 258 3.12 -8.46 22.06
N ILE A 259 3.98 -8.08 21.12
CA ILE A 259 3.59 -7.26 19.96
C ILE A 259 2.58 -8.01 19.07
N VAL A 260 2.84 -9.27 18.74
CA VAL A 260 1.91 -10.08 17.93
C VAL A 260 0.57 -10.25 18.66
N GLY A 261 0.60 -10.57 19.95
CA GLY A 261 -0.60 -10.71 20.78
C GLY A 261 -1.43 -9.43 20.85
N LEU A 262 -0.80 -8.26 21.02
CA LEU A 262 -1.51 -6.98 21.05
C LEU A 262 -2.17 -6.66 19.71
N PHE A 263 -1.45 -6.77 18.59
CA PHE A 263 -1.98 -6.37 17.28
C PHE A 263 -3.06 -7.35 16.79
N TYR A 264 -2.73 -8.63 16.68
CA TYR A 264 -3.69 -9.63 16.17
C TYR A 264 -4.79 -9.95 17.18
N GLY A 265 -4.52 -9.85 18.49
CA GLY A 265 -5.56 -9.93 19.51
C GLY A 265 -6.55 -8.76 19.43
N SER A 266 -6.06 -7.53 19.21
CA SER A 266 -6.96 -6.38 18.99
C SER A 266 -7.80 -6.52 17.73
N ASN A 267 -7.25 -7.09 16.65
CA ASN A 267 -8.00 -7.36 15.43
C ASN A 267 -9.11 -8.39 15.67
N LEU A 268 -8.80 -9.49 16.36
CA LEU A 268 -9.79 -10.53 16.66
C LEU A 268 -10.96 -9.94 17.47
N LEU A 269 -10.67 -9.17 18.51
CA LEU A 269 -11.69 -8.49 19.31
C LEU A 269 -12.55 -7.53 18.46
N LEU A 270 -11.92 -6.74 17.59
CA LEU A 270 -12.66 -5.81 16.71
C LEU A 270 -13.54 -6.53 15.70
N MET A 271 -13.06 -7.60 15.07
CA MET A 271 -13.85 -8.34 14.09
C MET A 271 -14.95 -9.16 14.75
N GLU A 272 -14.74 -9.67 15.95
CA GLU A 272 -15.79 -10.30 16.75
C GLU A 272 -16.90 -9.31 17.11
N LEU A 273 -16.56 -8.07 17.44
CA LEU A 273 -17.54 -7.00 17.66
C LEU A 273 -18.29 -6.60 16.38
N ALA A 274 -17.62 -6.61 15.21
CA ALA A 274 -18.18 -6.16 13.95
C ALA A 274 -19.03 -7.23 13.22
N TYR A 275 -18.61 -8.50 13.25
CA TYR A 275 -19.25 -9.59 12.49
C TYR A 275 -19.91 -10.65 13.39
N GLY A 276 -19.72 -10.58 14.71
CA GLY A 276 -20.20 -11.56 15.69
C GLY A 276 -19.18 -12.65 16.02
N GLY A 277 -19.50 -13.43 17.07
CA GLY A 277 -18.63 -14.48 17.62
C GLY A 277 -18.64 -15.78 16.82
N ILE A 278 -17.57 -16.57 16.98
CA ILE A 278 -17.41 -17.90 16.36
C ILE A 278 -17.23 -18.93 17.48
N HIS A 279 -17.82 -20.12 17.32
CA HIS A 279 -17.62 -21.23 18.25
C HIS A 279 -16.18 -21.77 18.15
N LEU A 280 -15.32 -21.39 19.09
CA LEU A 280 -13.89 -21.75 19.08
C LEU A 280 -13.61 -23.26 19.22
N SER A 281 -14.58 -24.02 19.74
CA SER A 281 -14.50 -25.49 19.87
C SER A 281 -14.84 -26.24 18.58
N ALA A 282 -15.44 -25.58 17.59
CA ALA A 282 -15.72 -26.19 16.29
C ALA A 282 -14.42 -26.59 15.58
N SER A 283 -14.52 -27.57 14.69
CA SER A 283 -13.40 -28.02 13.88
C SER A 283 -12.96 -26.94 12.89
N LEU A 284 -11.70 -26.96 12.47
CA LEU A 284 -11.20 -26.00 11.48
C LEU A 284 -11.94 -26.12 10.13
N GLN A 285 -12.32 -27.35 9.74
CA GLN A 285 -13.02 -27.70 8.50
C GLN A 285 -14.47 -27.18 8.46
N SER A 286 -14.99 -26.73 9.60
CA SER A 286 -16.26 -26.01 9.71
C SER A 286 -16.27 -24.65 8.98
N LEU A 287 -15.08 -24.16 8.61
CA LEU A 287 -14.87 -22.95 7.83
C LEU A 287 -14.56 -23.31 6.38
N ALA A 288 -15.33 -22.78 5.43
CA ALA A 288 -15.21 -23.11 4.01
C ALA A 288 -13.79 -22.92 3.44
N ALA A 289 -13.07 -21.89 3.87
CA ALA A 289 -11.71 -21.58 3.42
C ALA A 289 -10.66 -22.62 3.84
N PHE A 290 -10.97 -23.48 4.81
CA PHE A 290 -10.07 -24.52 5.32
C PHE A 290 -10.51 -25.93 4.91
N GLN A 291 -11.41 -26.06 3.93
CA GLN A 291 -11.86 -27.36 3.40
C GLN A 291 -10.68 -28.27 2.99
N GLN A 292 -9.60 -27.70 2.43
CA GLN A 292 -8.43 -28.44 1.97
C GLN A 292 -7.37 -28.66 3.07
N SER A 293 -7.60 -28.19 4.30
CA SER A 293 -6.66 -28.32 5.39
C SER A 293 -6.75 -29.70 6.03
N THR A 294 -5.61 -30.39 6.19
CA THR A 294 -5.52 -31.72 6.81
C THR A 294 -5.24 -31.65 8.32
N LEU A 295 -5.48 -30.51 8.96
CA LEU A 295 -5.27 -30.32 10.40
C LEU A 295 -6.53 -30.69 11.19
N PRO A 296 -6.56 -31.78 11.99
CA PRO A 296 -7.73 -32.19 12.77
C PRO A 296 -7.85 -31.38 14.07
N ASN A 297 -7.76 -30.06 13.96
CA ASN A 297 -7.67 -29.15 15.09
C ASN A 297 -8.98 -28.36 15.24
N SER A 298 -9.29 -27.96 16.47
CA SER A 298 -10.32 -26.94 16.71
C SER A 298 -9.85 -25.56 16.25
N ILE A 299 -10.80 -24.64 16.04
CA ILE A 299 -10.50 -23.24 15.71
C ILE A 299 -9.59 -22.61 16.78
N PHE A 300 -9.78 -22.95 18.06
CA PHE A 300 -8.90 -22.51 19.16
C PHE A 300 -7.46 -23.01 19.00
N GLN A 301 -7.27 -24.30 18.75
CA GLN A 301 -5.93 -24.88 18.53
C GLN A 301 -5.26 -24.30 17.28
N PHE A 302 -6.03 -24.04 16.22
CA PHE A 302 -5.57 -23.34 15.04
C PHE A 302 -5.08 -21.92 15.38
N LEU A 303 -5.82 -21.16 16.18
CA LEU A 303 -5.39 -19.83 16.63
C LEU A 303 -4.07 -19.90 17.40
N LEU A 304 -3.91 -20.85 18.32
CA LEU A 304 -2.64 -21.06 19.03
C LEU A 304 -1.48 -21.34 18.07
N LEU A 305 -1.69 -22.22 17.08
CA LEU A 305 -0.70 -22.51 16.05
C LEU A 305 -0.37 -21.26 15.21
N PHE A 306 -1.39 -20.49 14.81
CA PHE A 306 -1.22 -19.24 14.08
C PHE A 306 -0.36 -18.25 14.86
N PHE A 307 -0.69 -18.01 16.14
CA PHE A 307 0.07 -17.10 17.00
C PHE A 307 1.50 -17.60 17.18
N PHE A 308 1.70 -18.89 17.42
CA PHE A 308 3.04 -19.46 17.55
C PHE A 308 3.89 -19.24 16.30
N LEU A 309 3.37 -19.56 15.11
CA LEU A 309 4.08 -19.35 13.86
C LEU A 309 4.38 -17.87 13.61
N LYS A 310 3.40 -16.98 13.86
CA LYS A 310 3.61 -15.52 13.77
C LYS A 310 4.73 -15.04 14.67
N ILE A 311 4.75 -15.49 15.93
CA ILE A 311 5.79 -15.14 16.90
C ILE A 311 7.16 -15.62 16.42
N CYS A 312 7.26 -16.86 15.90
CA CYS A 312 8.50 -17.41 15.35
C CYS A 312 9.04 -16.59 14.17
N ILE A 313 8.20 -16.23 13.21
CA ILE A 313 8.60 -15.40 12.05
C ILE A 313 9.07 -14.01 12.53
N CYS A 314 8.30 -13.40 13.43
CA CYS A 314 8.61 -12.10 14.02
C CYS A 314 9.96 -12.13 14.77
N PHE A 315 10.23 -13.21 15.49
CA PHE A 315 11.49 -13.45 16.18
C PHE A 315 12.67 -13.61 15.20
N ILE A 316 12.52 -14.40 14.13
CA ILE A 316 13.53 -14.55 13.07
C ILE A 316 13.85 -13.20 12.43
N PHE A 317 12.82 -12.43 12.08
CA PHE A 317 12.98 -11.10 11.51
C PHE A 317 13.72 -10.14 12.46
N ALA A 318 13.40 -10.17 13.75
CA ALA A 318 14.08 -9.39 14.77
C ALA A 318 15.56 -9.81 14.96
N GLN A 319 15.84 -11.12 14.94
CA GLN A 319 17.21 -11.64 15.00
C GLN A 319 18.02 -11.22 13.77
N ALA A 320 17.45 -11.29 12.58
CA ALA A 320 18.10 -10.83 11.36
C ALA A 320 18.47 -9.34 11.47
N MET A 321 17.56 -8.50 11.96
CA MET A 321 17.87 -7.09 12.19
C MET A 321 18.97 -6.88 13.24
N LEU A 322 18.95 -7.66 14.33
CA LEU A 322 19.99 -7.62 15.36
C LEU A 322 21.36 -8.03 14.78
N LEU A 323 21.40 -9.07 13.95
CA LEU A 323 22.61 -9.51 13.24
C LEU A 323 23.14 -8.39 12.35
N LEU A 324 22.31 -7.79 11.49
CA LEU A 324 22.72 -6.67 10.62
C LEU A 324 23.23 -5.46 11.42
N CYS A 325 22.64 -5.20 12.59
CA CYS A 325 23.11 -4.17 13.51
C CYS A 325 24.51 -4.48 14.05
N THR A 326 24.78 -5.74 14.41
CA THR A 326 26.10 -6.18 14.90
C THR A 326 27.17 -6.19 13.82
N VAL A 327 26.82 -6.59 12.59
CA VAL A 327 27.73 -6.68 11.44
C VAL A 327 28.19 -5.28 10.98
N PHE A 328 27.25 -4.40 10.66
CA PHE A 328 27.60 -3.09 10.08
C PHE A 328 28.04 -2.07 11.11
N LYS A 329 27.66 -2.24 12.39
CA LYS A 329 27.92 -1.29 13.50
C LYS A 329 27.49 0.15 13.19
N HIS A 330 26.66 0.34 12.17
CA HIS A 330 26.23 1.63 11.65
C HIS A 330 24.73 1.59 11.33
N ARG A 331 23.94 2.34 12.12
CA ARG A 331 22.47 2.29 12.09
C ARG A 331 21.85 2.46 10.70
N VAL A 332 22.37 3.39 9.89
CA VAL A 332 21.77 3.70 8.60
C VAL A 332 22.02 2.54 7.63
N ILE A 333 23.20 1.92 7.70
CA ILE A 333 23.54 0.81 6.82
C ILE A 333 22.74 -0.42 7.21
N SER A 334 22.62 -0.72 8.51
CA SER A 334 21.80 -1.83 9.00
C SER A 334 20.32 -1.66 8.65
N CYS A 335 19.78 -0.44 8.76
CA CYS A 335 18.42 -0.12 8.36
C CYS A 335 18.23 -0.29 6.85
N LEU A 336 19.10 0.32 6.04
CA LEU A 336 19.04 0.21 4.58
C LEU A 336 19.22 -1.23 4.09
N SER A 337 20.08 -2.02 4.73
CA SER A 337 20.24 -3.43 4.38
C SER A 337 18.98 -4.24 4.70
N MET A 338 18.31 -3.95 5.82
CA MET A 338 17.05 -4.63 6.15
C MET A 338 15.96 -4.28 5.14
N ILE A 339 15.85 -3.00 4.78
CA ILE A 339 14.92 -2.53 3.74
C ILE A 339 15.25 -3.20 2.41
N ALA A 340 16.53 -3.29 2.04
CA ALA A 340 16.95 -3.99 0.82
C ALA A 340 16.59 -5.49 0.85
N CYS A 341 16.72 -6.17 1.99
CA CYS A 341 16.27 -7.56 2.16
C CYS A 341 14.75 -7.70 1.97
N VAL A 342 13.95 -6.78 2.52
CA VAL A 342 12.49 -6.77 2.34
C VAL A 342 12.11 -6.49 0.88
N LEU A 343 12.78 -5.54 0.22
CA LEU A 343 12.56 -5.24 -1.20
C LEU A 343 12.95 -6.41 -2.10
N LEU A 344 14.05 -7.09 -1.80
CA LEU A 344 14.46 -8.31 -2.51
C LEU A 344 13.44 -9.44 -2.31
N SER A 345 12.94 -9.61 -1.09
CA SER A 345 11.86 -10.55 -0.79
C SER A 345 10.58 -10.22 -1.57
N LEU A 346 10.23 -8.93 -1.70
CA LEU A 346 9.09 -8.48 -2.51
C LEU A 346 9.30 -8.75 -4.00
N PHE A 347 10.49 -8.46 -4.52
CA PHE A 347 10.85 -8.81 -5.89
C PHE A 347 10.69 -10.31 -6.13
N MET A 348 11.26 -11.15 -5.27
CA MET A 348 11.10 -12.60 -5.36
C MET A 348 9.64 -13.05 -5.31
N HIS A 349 8.77 -12.37 -4.56
CA HIS A 349 7.34 -12.74 -4.46
C HIS A 349 6.59 -12.52 -5.77
N ILE A 350 6.92 -11.43 -6.48
CA ILE A 350 6.28 -11.07 -7.74
C ILE A 350 6.71 -11.99 -8.88
N PHE A 351 8.00 -12.37 -8.92
CA PHE A 351 8.57 -13.12 -10.05
C PHE A 351 8.51 -14.65 -9.88
N LEU A 352 8.45 -15.17 -8.66
CA LEU A 352 8.40 -16.62 -8.43
C LEU A 352 6.96 -17.14 -8.51
N SER A 353 6.77 -18.27 -9.19
CA SER A 353 5.46 -18.93 -9.30
C SER A 353 5.32 -20.11 -8.33
N PRO A 354 4.09 -20.42 -7.88
CA PRO A 354 3.82 -21.54 -6.98
C PRO A 354 3.91 -22.92 -7.66
N THR A 355 4.06 -22.97 -8.99
CA THR A 355 4.09 -24.20 -9.81
C THR A 355 5.42 -24.40 -10.57
N GLY A 356 6.36 -23.45 -10.51
CA GLY A 356 7.64 -23.53 -11.22
C GLY A 356 8.73 -24.36 -10.53
N THR A 357 9.88 -24.51 -11.19
CA THR A 357 11.05 -25.24 -10.66
C THR A 357 11.55 -24.69 -9.32
N PHE A 358 11.44 -23.37 -9.12
CA PHE A 358 11.87 -22.68 -7.91
C PHE A 358 10.76 -22.56 -6.85
N ARG A 359 9.78 -23.47 -6.88
CA ARG A 359 8.65 -23.52 -5.94
C ARG A 359 9.10 -23.41 -4.49
N VAL A 360 10.17 -24.10 -4.09
CA VAL A 360 10.68 -24.03 -2.71
C VAL A 360 10.99 -22.57 -2.33
N LEU A 361 11.75 -21.84 -3.16
CA LEU A 361 12.07 -20.43 -2.92
C LEU A 361 10.83 -19.53 -2.83
N TYR A 362 9.76 -19.85 -3.58
CA TYR A 362 8.48 -19.14 -3.47
C TYR A 362 7.87 -19.24 -2.06
N TYR A 363 7.81 -20.45 -1.50
CA TYR A 363 7.25 -20.67 -0.15
C TYR A 363 8.22 -20.25 0.97
N LEU A 364 9.53 -20.22 0.71
CA LEU A 364 10.56 -19.74 1.65
C LEU A 364 10.63 -18.21 1.76
N ASN A 365 9.97 -17.50 0.85
CA ASN A 365 10.04 -16.06 0.78
C ASN A 365 9.45 -15.40 2.06
N PRO A 366 10.18 -14.51 2.77
CA PRO A 366 9.71 -13.89 4.01
C PRO A 366 8.30 -13.28 3.97
N ILE A 367 7.90 -12.68 2.85
CA ILE A 367 6.53 -12.14 2.68
C ILE A 367 5.49 -13.25 2.73
N ARG A 368 5.74 -14.37 2.05
CA ARG A 368 4.86 -15.54 2.06
C ARG A 368 4.87 -16.22 3.42
N LEU A 369 6.04 -16.31 4.07
CA LEU A 369 6.15 -16.84 5.43
C LEU A 369 5.28 -16.04 6.39
N PHE A 370 5.18 -14.72 6.19
CA PHE A 370 4.34 -13.85 7.01
C PHE A 370 2.84 -14.07 6.77
N GLN A 371 2.40 -14.58 5.61
CA GLN A 371 1.00 -14.93 5.29
C GLN A 371 0.62 -16.34 5.82
N VAL A 372 0.60 -16.48 7.14
CA VAL A 372 0.39 -17.79 7.81
C VAL A 372 -0.93 -18.47 7.43
N ILE A 373 -2.03 -17.72 7.23
CA ILE A 373 -3.32 -18.33 6.86
C ILE A 373 -3.21 -19.10 5.53
N GLU A 374 -2.66 -18.46 4.51
CA GLU A 374 -2.57 -19.07 3.16
C GLU A 374 -1.70 -20.33 3.15
N LEU A 375 -0.77 -20.46 4.11
CA LEU A 375 0.03 -21.67 4.30
C LEU A 375 -0.73 -22.79 5.01
N LEU A 376 -1.72 -22.46 5.85
CA LEU A 376 -2.51 -23.43 6.62
C LEU A 376 -3.83 -23.82 5.94
N GLN A 377 -4.31 -23.02 4.98
CA GLN A 377 -5.55 -23.28 4.21
C GLN A 377 -5.41 -24.46 3.25
N GLY A 378 -4.28 -24.56 2.54
CA GLY A 378 -4.07 -25.53 1.48
C GLY A 378 -3.19 -26.72 1.89
N TYR A 379 -3.42 -27.86 1.24
CA TYR A 379 -2.57 -29.03 1.37
C TYR A 379 -1.65 -29.18 0.16
N VAL A 380 -0.34 -29.20 0.41
CA VAL A 380 0.69 -29.33 -0.61
C VAL A 380 1.83 -30.18 -0.06
N ASN A 381 2.30 -31.13 -0.87
CA ASN A 381 3.56 -31.84 -0.64
C ASN A 381 4.66 -31.35 -1.57
N PHE A 382 5.89 -31.38 -1.06
CA PHE A 382 7.13 -31.08 -1.77
C PHE A 382 7.92 -32.35 -2.00
N ASN A 383 8.60 -32.41 -3.14
CA ASN A 383 9.57 -33.44 -3.43
C ASN A 383 10.90 -33.11 -2.73
N VAL A 384 11.18 -33.77 -1.61
CA VAL A 384 12.48 -33.70 -0.93
C VAL A 384 13.15 -35.06 -1.10
N PHE A 385 14.15 -35.16 -1.99
CA PHE A 385 14.85 -36.42 -2.30
C PHE A 385 13.91 -37.60 -2.65
N GLN A 386 12.91 -37.38 -3.52
CA GLN A 386 11.87 -38.36 -3.92
C GLN A 386 10.93 -38.79 -2.78
N GLN A 387 10.95 -38.10 -1.64
CA GLN A 387 10.00 -38.29 -0.55
C GLN A 387 9.03 -37.10 -0.49
N PRO A 388 7.70 -37.36 -0.42
CA PRO A 388 6.71 -36.30 -0.27
C PRO A 388 6.71 -35.77 1.17
N VAL A 389 7.16 -34.53 1.35
CA VAL A 389 7.13 -33.83 2.64
C VAL A 389 6.03 -32.77 2.61
N SER A 390 5.17 -32.75 3.62
CA SER A 390 4.07 -31.78 3.68
C SER A 390 4.62 -30.36 3.87
N LEU A 391 3.94 -29.38 3.27
CA LEU A 391 4.29 -27.97 3.36
C LEU A 391 4.45 -27.53 4.82
N THR A 392 3.54 -27.93 5.70
CA THR A 392 3.54 -27.56 7.12
C THR A 392 4.79 -28.06 7.85
N LEU A 393 5.19 -29.31 7.63
CA LEU A 393 6.41 -29.89 8.21
C LEU A 393 7.67 -29.22 7.66
N LEU A 394 7.75 -29.07 6.33
CA LEU A 394 8.89 -28.43 5.66
C LEU A 394 9.05 -26.99 6.16
N TYR A 395 7.96 -26.24 6.22
CA TYR A 395 7.91 -24.88 6.71
C TYR A 395 8.38 -24.77 8.18
N GLY A 396 7.83 -25.59 9.09
CA GLY A 396 8.21 -25.59 10.50
C GLY A 396 9.69 -25.94 10.71
N SER A 397 10.19 -26.96 10.01
CA SER A 397 11.60 -27.36 10.07
C SER A 397 12.53 -26.25 9.58
N LEU A 398 12.15 -25.54 8.52
CA LEU A 398 12.99 -24.48 7.98
C LEU A 398 12.96 -23.20 8.83
N LEU A 399 11.81 -22.83 9.40
CA LEU A 399 11.78 -21.74 10.39
C LEU A 399 12.73 -22.05 11.57
N PHE A 400 12.73 -23.29 12.04
CA PHE A 400 13.64 -23.71 13.10
C PHE A 400 15.11 -23.60 12.66
N ILE A 401 15.47 -24.16 11.49
CA ILE A 401 16.83 -24.12 10.95
C ILE A 401 17.31 -22.68 10.77
N THR A 402 16.47 -21.80 10.21
CA THR A 402 16.82 -20.39 9.98
C THR A 402 17.00 -19.62 11.30
N ALA A 403 16.15 -19.86 12.30
CA ALA A 403 16.32 -19.29 13.64
C ALA A 403 17.63 -19.73 14.30
N VAL A 404 17.98 -21.01 14.21
CA VAL A 404 19.24 -21.55 14.75
C VAL A 404 20.44 -20.97 14.00
N LEU A 405 20.40 -20.91 12.66
CA LEU A 405 21.47 -20.35 11.83
C LEU A 405 21.74 -18.89 12.18
N LEU A 406 20.69 -18.06 12.26
CA LEU A 406 20.82 -16.65 12.64
C LEU A 406 21.40 -16.49 14.05
N PHE A 407 20.94 -17.32 14.99
CA PHE A 407 21.47 -17.34 16.35
C PHE A 407 22.96 -17.68 16.37
N VAL A 408 23.39 -18.74 15.67
CA VAL A 408 24.80 -19.14 15.56
C VAL A 408 25.64 -18.04 14.91
N LEU A 409 25.19 -17.48 13.78
CA LEU A 409 25.87 -16.38 13.08
C LEU A 409 26.06 -15.16 13.98
N LEU A 410 25.03 -14.81 14.74
CA LEU A 410 25.05 -13.70 15.68
C LEU A 410 26.08 -13.93 16.79
N HIS A 411 26.19 -15.16 17.33
CA HIS A 411 27.23 -15.49 18.29
C HIS A 411 28.65 -15.45 17.69
N ILE A 412 28.84 -15.98 16.48
CA ILE A 412 30.12 -15.90 15.76
C ILE A 412 30.52 -14.43 15.56
N MET A 413 29.58 -13.57 15.19
CA MET A 413 29.85 -12.14 14.98
C MET A 413 30.19 -11.41 16.28
N VAL A 414 29.53 -11.74 17.39
CA VAL A 414 29.86 -11.20 18.71
C VAL A 414 31.27 -11.61 19.13
N GLU A 415 31.65 -12.87 18.89
CA GLU A 415 32.99 -13.37 19.20
C GLU A 415 34.07 -12.68 18.35
N ARG A 416 33.82 -12.56 17.04
CA ARG A 416 34.70 -11.82 16.12
C ARG A 416 34.75 -10.33 16.41
N SER A 417 33.74 -9.75 17.06
CA SER A 417 33.66 -8.30 17.30
C SER A 417 34.78 -7.74 18.19
N GLY A 418 35.56 -8.59 18.86
CA GLY A 418 36.82 -8.24 19.53
C GLY A 418 38.03 -8.05 18.61
N ARG A 419 37.99 -8.57 17.38
CA ARG A 419 38.90 -8.22 16.28
C ARG A 419 38.17 -7.19 15.43
N SER A 420 38.46 -5.91 15.64
CA SER A 420 37.93 -4.87 14.75
C SER A 420 38.27 -5.22 13.31
N CYS A 421 37.27 -5.52 12.48
CA CYS A 421 37.39 -5.32 11.03
C CYS A 421 37.61 -3.82 10.85
N GLN A 422 38.87 -3.40 10.95
CA GLN A 422 39.28 -2.06 10.63
C GLN A 422 38.99 -1.90 9.14
N LEU A 423 38.21 -0.87 8.79
CA LEU A 423 38.10 -0.44 7.40
C LEU A 423 39.53 -0.32 6.85
N PRO A 424 39.79 -0.79 5.61
CA PRO A 424 41.12 -0.77 5.05
C PRO A 424 41.71 0.64 5.14
N ALA A 425 43.00 0.74 5.48
CA ALA A 425 43.64 1.96 5.97
C ALA A 425 43.47 3.19 5.06
N TRP A 426 43.27 2.99 3.75
CA TRP A 426 43.01 4.06 2.79
C TRP A 426 41.69 4.82 3.05
N ILE A 427 40.64 4.13 3.53
CA ILE A 427 39.36 4.76 3.92
C ILE A 427 39.51 5.55 5.22
N GLN A 428 40.36 5.09 6.15
CA GLN A 428 40.63 5.80 7.41
C GLN A 428 41.46 7.07 7.21
N ARG A 429 42.22 7.17 6.12
CA ARG A 429 43.05 8.33 5.77
C ARG A 429 42.29 9.48 5.10
N ILE A 430 40.99 9.33 4.80
CA ILE A 430 40.16 10.44 4.30
C ILE A 430 39.76 11.33 5.48
N HIS A 431 40.74 12.01 6.08
CA HIS A 431 40.49 13.10 7.03
C HIS A 431 40.54 14.42 6.26
N MET A 432 39.43 15.15 6.27
CA MET A 432 39.43 16.52 5.76
C MET A 432 40.34 17.39 6.63
N PRO A 433 41.07 18.36 6.03
CA PRO A 433 41.78 19.37 6.80
C PRO A 433 40.79 20.13 7.70
N VAL A 434 41.21 20.46 8.91
CA VAL A 434 40.40 21.22 9.87
C VAL A 434 40.20 22.63 9.30
N THR A 435 39.02 22.88 8.73
CA THR A 435 38.65 24.19 8.20
C THR A 435 38.00 25.03 9.29
N CYS A 436 38.28 26.34 9.32
CA CYS A 436 37.72 27.26 10.33
C CYS A 436 36.31 27.76 9.99
N SER A 437 35.78 27.44 8.80
CA SER A 437 34.43 27.86 8.37
C SER A 437 33.36 26.92 8.89
N LEU A 438 32.43 27.44 9.69
CA LEU A 438 31.30 26.66 10.22
C LEU A 438 30.43 26.07 9.09
N TRP A 439 30.27 26.81 7.99
CA TRP A 439 29.49 26.35 6.83
C TRP A 439 30.08 25.08 6.22
N VAL A 440 31.39 25.06 5.98
CA VAL A 440 32.09 23.91 5.39
C VAL A 440 31.99 22.70 6.33
N GLN A 441 32.10 22.91 7.65
CA GLN A 441 31.96 21.84 8.63
C GLN A 441 30.53 21.27 8.71
N GLU A 442 29.48 22.10 8.63
CA GLU A 442 28.09 21.59 8.59
C GLU A 442 27.82 20.82 7.29
N CYS A 443 28.30 21.32 6.15
CA CYS A 443 28.19 20.60 4.87
C CYS A 443 28.91 19.25 4.93
N TYR A 444 30.13 19.20 5.45
CA TYR A 444 30.87 17.96 5.63
C TYR A 444 30.14 16.98 6.55
N LYS A 445 29.59 17.48 7.66
CA LYS A 445 28.79 16.66 8.58
C LYS A 445 27.55 16.08 7.89
N LEU A 446 26.83 16.87 7.11
CA LEU A 446 25.63 16.40 6.43
C LEU A 446 25.96 15.40 5.32
N PHE A 447 26.77 15.80 4.34
CA PHE A 447 26.96 14.99 3.12
C PHE A 447 27.87 13.77 3.34
N TRP A 448 28.94 13.92 4.13
CA TRP A 448 29.97 12.88 4.30
C TRP A 448 29.79 12.07 5.59
N VAL A 449 29.69 12.73 6.75
CA VAL A 449 29.57 12.00 8.03
C VAL A 449 28.24 11.24 8.13
N GLN A 450 27.15 11.83 7.61
CA GLN A 450 25.84 11.18 7.59
C GLN A 450 25.57 10.40 6.29
N LYS A 451 26.50 10.43 5.33
CA LYS A 451 26.44 9.72 4.03
C LYS A 451 25.26 10.12 3.15
N ILE A 452 24.74 11.34 3.31
CA ILE A 452 23.62 11.85 2.50
C ILE A 452 24.05 12.05 1.03
N ALA A 453 25.34 12.24 0.75
CA ALA A 453 25.85 12.24 -0.62
C ALA A 453 25.53 10.94 -1.38
N LEU A 454 25.61 9.78 -0.71
CA LEU A 454 25.27 8.49 -1.31
C LEU A 454 23.77 8.40 -1.60
N VAL A 455 22.95 8.90 -0.68
CA VAL A 455 21.48 8.98 -0.88
C VAL A 455 21.13 9.84 -2.09
N LEU A 456 21.78 11.00 -2.23
CA LEU A 456 21.60 11.88 -3.39
C LEU A 456 22.03 11.22 -4.70
N LEU A 457 23.19 10.56 -4.71
CA LEU A 457 23.68 9.84 -5.89
C LEU A 457 22.75 8.69 -6.30
N ALA A 458 22.30 7.90 -5.33
CA ALA A 458 21.35 6.81 -5.58
C ALA A 458 20.01 7.34 -6.11
N PHE A 459 19.50 8.43 -5.54
CA PHE A 459 18.26 9.04 -6.00
C PHE A 459 18.41 9.66 -7.40
N ALA A 460 19.52 10.33 -7.68
CA ALA A 460 19.81 10.84 -9.02
C ALA A 460 19.89 9.71 -10.05
N GLY A 461 20.57 8.59 -9.72
CA GLY A 461 20.62 7.41 -10.57
C GLY A 461 19.24 6.80 -10.83
N PHE A 462 18.41 6.69 -9.78
CA PHE A 462 17.03 6.22 -9.89
C PHE A 462 16.17 7.13 -10.79
N GLN A 463 16.29 8.46 -10.62
CA GLN A 463 15.54 9.42 -11.43
C GLN A 463 15.99 9.42 -12.90
N LEU A 464 17.29 9.29 -13.17
CA LEU A 464 17.81 9.16 -14.54
C LEU A 464 17.35 7.85 -15.20
N TYR A 465 17.32 6.75 -14.44
CA TYR A 465 16.78 5.48 -14.91
C TYR A 465 15.28 5.55 -15.21
N SER A 466 14.50 6.16 -14.30
CA SER A 466 13.07 6.39 -14.51
C SER A 466 12.83 7.26 -15.75
N TYR A 467 13.58 8.34 -15.92
CA TYR A 467 13.49 9.20 -17.10
C TYR A 467 13.75 8.47 -18.42
N SER A 468 14.72 7.55 -18.47
CA SER A 468 15.03 6.81 -19.70
C SER A 468 14.03 5.70 -20.04
N HIS A 469 13.35 5.14 -19.04
CA HIS A 469 12.41 4.02 -19.23
C HIS A 469 10.93 4.45 -19.24
N THR A 470 10.60 5.68 -18.86
CA THR A 470 9.23 6.17 -18.90
C THR A 470 8.86 6.55 -20.33
N GLN A 471 8.01 5.74 -20.97
CA GLN A 471 7.40 6.07 -22.25
C GLN A 471 6.06 6.77 -22.02
N LEU A 472 5.91 7.97 -22.57
CA LEU A 472 4.64 8.69 -22.57
C LEU A 472 3.88 8.34 -23.85
N TYR A 473 2.69 7.76 -23.68
CA TYR A 473 1.80 7.46 -24.79
C TYR A 473 0.91 8.66 -25.09
N THR A 474 0.87 9.05 -26.36
CA THR A 474 -0.10 9.99 -26.92
C THR A 474 -1.16 9.18 -27.66
N SER A 475 -2.41 9.25 -27.22
CA SER A 475 -3.51 8.54 -27.87
C SER A 475 -3.78 9.09 -29.28
N GLU A 476 -4.47 8.32 -30.13
CA GLU A 476 -4.83 8.77 -31.47
C GLU A 476 -5.72 10.01 -31.43
N LYS A 477 -6.68 10.05 -30.49
CA LYS A 477 -7.53 11.21 -30.22
C LYS A 477 -6.72 12.45 -29.82
N GLU A 478 -5.74 12.30 -28.91
CA GLU A 478 -4.84 13.39 -28.52
C GLU A 478 -3.99 13.89 -29.70
N ARG A 479 -3.53 12.99 -30.59
CA ARG A 479 -2.78 13.39 -31.80
C ARG A 479 -3.65 14.19 -32.75
N LEU A 480 -4.89 13.74 -33.00
CA LEU A 480 -5.84 14.44 -33.87
C LEU A 480 -6.20 15.83 -33.29
N CYS A 481 -6.52 15.91 -32.00
CA CYS A 481 -6.78 17.19 -31.34
C CYS A 481 -5.55 18.11 -31.37
N SER A 482 -4.35 17.58 -31.13
CA SER A 482 -3.11 18.36 -31.22
C SER A 482 -2.88 18.93 -32.63
N SER A 483 -3.29 18.20 -33.68
CA SER A 483 -3.23 18.70 -35.06
C SER A 483 -4.16 19.88 -35.29
N TYR A 484 -5.38 19.86 -34.73
CA TYR A 484 -6.28 21.02 -34.76
C TYR A 484 -5.70 22.20 -33.98
N MET A 485 -5.13 21.94 -32.80
CA MET A 485 -4.55 22.97 -31.94
C MET A 485 -3.31 23.62 -32.53
N GLN A 486 -2.53 22.96 -33.40
CA GLN A 486 -1.43 23.61 -34.12
C GLN A 486 -1.89 24.81 -34.95
N THR A 487 -3.10 24.74 -35.53
CA THR A 487 -3.71 25.80 -36.33
C THR A 487 -4.49 26.79 -35.46
N LEU A 488 -5.15 26.32 -34.41
CA LEU A 488 -6.06 27.13 -33.58
C LEU A 488 -5.39 27.83 -32.39
N GLN A 489 -4.22 27.39 -31.92
CA GLN A 489 -3.55 27.91 -30.72
C GLN A 489 -3.41 29.44 -30.67
N GLY A 490 -3.60 30.03 -29.49
CA GLY A 490 -3.55 31.48 -29.26
C GLY A 490 -4.93 32.16 -29.38
N GLU A 491 -4.93 33.47 -29.60
CA GLU A 491 -6.14 34.30 -29.59
C GLU A 491 -7.14 33.93 -30.69
N LEU A 492 -8.43 34.14 -30.42
CA LEU A 492 -9.51 33.90 -31.38
C LEU A 492 -9.52 35.03 -32.44
N ILE A 493 -9.20 34.70 -33.68
CA ILE A 493 -9.18 35.61 -34.84
C ILE A 493 -10.17 35.10 -35.90
N LYS A 494 -10.73 36.00 -36.71
CA LYS A 494 -11.70 35.68 -37.79
C LYS A 494 -11.24 34.55 -38.72
N GLU A 495 -9.94 34.43 -39.00
CA GLU A 495 -9.38 33.36 -39.84
C GLU A 495 -9.58 31.96 -39.22
N LYS A 496 -9.46 31.85 -37.89
CA LYS A 496 -9.68 30.60 -37.15
C LYS A 496 -11.17 30.22 -37.11
N GLU A 497 -12.05 31.21 -37.00
CA GLU A 497 -13.50 30.99 -37.10
C GLU A 497 -13.90 30.48 -38.49
N GLN A 498 -13.32 31.03 -39.55
CA GLN A 498 -13.54 30.55 -40.92
C GLN A 498 -13.02 29.12 -41.12
N PHE A 499 -11.90 28.74 -40.49
CA PHE A 499 -11.41 27.37 -40.50
C PHE A 499 -12.42 26.41 -39.84
N LEU A 500 -12.90 26.74 -38.63
CA LEU A 500 -13.90 25.93 -37.93
C LEU A 500 -15.20 25.79 -38.72
N GLN A 501 -15.64 26.86 -39.39
CA GLN A 501 -16.86 26.84 -40.20
C GLN A 501 -16.70 25.96 -41.44
N LYS A 502 -15.55 25.97 -42.11
CA LYS A 502 -15.23 25.07 -43.22
C LYS A 502 -15.23 23.61 -42.78
N GLU A 503 -14.61 23.33 -41.64
CA GLU A 503 -14.52 21.96 -41.09
C GLU A 503 -15.92 21.44 -40.69
N LYS A 504 -16.77 22.31 -40.12
CA LYS A 504 -18.16 21.98 -39.82
C LYS A 504 -18.96 21.63 -41.08
N THR A 505 -18.85 22.45 -42.14
CA THR A 505 -19.53 22.16 -43.41
C THR A 505 -19.04 20.86 -44.05
N TYR A 506 -17.77 20.50 -43.87
CA TYR A 506 -17.19 19.25 -44.37
C TYR A 506 -17.85 18.01 -43.71
N TYR A 507 -18.00 17.99 -42.38
CA TYR A 507 -18.68 16.88 -41.69
C TYR A 507 -20.18 16.83 -42.01
N GLU A 508 -20.86 17.98 -42.12
CA GLU A 508 -22.26 18.03 -42.55
C GLU A 508 -22.46 17.42 -43.96
N ASP A 509 -21.52 17.66 -44.88
CA ASP A 509 -21.56 17.08 -46.22
C ASP A 509 -21.25 15.57 -46.25
N LEU A 510 -20.44 15.06 -45.31
CA LEU A 510 -20.21 13.62 -45.13
C LEU A 510 -21.48 12.91 -44.64
N HIS A 511 -22.18 13.48 -43.65
CA HIS A 511 -23.48 12.96 -43.18
C HIS A 511 -24.53 12.93 -44.30
N LYS A 512 -24.58 13.96 -45.16
CA LYS A 512 -25.45 13.96 -46.34
C LYS A 512 -25.09 12.86 -47.34
N GLN A 513 -23.80 12.56 -47.52
CA GLN A 513 -23.36 11.49 -48.41
C GLN A 513 -23.71 10.11 -47.87
N GLU A 514 -23.54 9.87 -46.57
CA GLU A 514 -23.95 8.63 -45.91
C GLU A 514 -25.47 8.42 -46.01
N ALA A 515 -26.26 9.45 -45.70
CA ALA A 515 -27.72 9.39 -45.81
C ALA A 515 -28.19 9.09 -47.24
N ARG A 516 -27.52 9.66 -48.27
CA ARG A 516 -27.79 9.33 -49.69
C ARG A 516 -27.48 7.87 -50.00
N LEU A 517 -26.41 7.29 -49.47
CA LEU A 517 -26.07 5.88 -49.67
C LEU A 517 -27.08 4.96 -48.97
N GLN A 518 -27.53 5.31 -47.77
CA GLN A 518 -28.58 4.59 -47.04
C GLN A 518 -29.90 4.61 -47.83
N GLN A 519 -30.30 5.76 -48.36
CA GLN A 519 -31.50 5.88 -49.18
C GLN A 519 -31.44 5.01 -50.45
N ARG A 520 -30.28 4.96 -51.12
CA ARG A 520 -30.08 4.10 -52.30
C ARG A 520 -30.11 2.61 -51.97
N LEU A 521 -29.68 2.23 -50.77
CA LEU A 521 -29.80 0.86 -50.26
C LEU A 521 -31.27 0.50 -49.98
N ASP A 522 -32.02 1.39 -49.32
CA ASP A 522 -33.44 1.22 -49.00
C ASP A 522 -34.30 1.13 -50.28
N GLN A 523 -33.92 1.87 -51.33
CA GLN A 523 -34.50 1.82 -52.67
C GLN A 523 -34.03 0.61 -53.52
N LYS A 524 -33.18 -0.27 -52.96
CA LYS A 524 -32.59 -1.45 -53.61
C LYS A 524 -31.74 -1.16 -54.86
N GLU A 525 -31.22 0.06 -55.01
CA GLU A 525 -30.36 0.46 -56.14
C GLU A 525 -28.93 -0.08 -56.02
N ILE A 526 -28.49 -0.40 -54.80
CA ILE A 526 -27.17 -0.93 -54.49
C ILE A 526 -27.29 -2.18 -53.60
N SER A 527 -26.36 -3.12 -53.75
CA SER A 527 -26.30 -4.30 -52.87
C SER A 527 -25.67 -3.97 -51.50
N MET A 528 -26.00 -4.75 -50.46
CA MET A 528 -25.37 -4.62 -49.13
C MET A 528 -23.83 -4.66 -49.18
N ALA A 529 -23.25 -5.44 -50.10
CA ALA A 529 -21.81 -5.52 -50.29
C ALA A 529 -21.21 -4.24 -50.90
N GLN A 530 -21.93 -3.58 -51.82
CA GLN A 530 -21.52 -2.29 -52.40
C GLN A 530 -21.71 -1.14 -51.41
N TYR A 531 -22.80 -1.16 -50.63
CA TYR A 531 -23.03 -0.21 -49.55
C TYR A 531 -21.89 -0.24 -48.53
N ARG A 532 -21.53 -1.42 -48.01
CA ARG A 532 -20.42 -1.56 -47.05
C ARG A 532 -19.10 -0.98 -47.60
N ARG A 533 -18.75 -1.26 -48.86
CA ARG A 533 -17.52 -0.74 -49.49
C ARG A 533 -17.52 0.78 -49.65
N GLN A 534 -18.68 1.40 -49.86
CA GLN A 534 -18.80 2.85 -50.07
C GLN A 534 -18.97 3.64 -48.77
N VAL A 535 -19.60 3.05 -47.74
CA VAL A 535 -19.77 3.67 -46.41
C VAL A 535 -18.53 3.52 -45.53
N GLU A 536 -17.74 2.47 -45.68
CA GLU A 536 -16.51 2.26 -44.91
C GLU A 536 -15.53 3.47 -44.92
N PRO A 537 -15.18 4.10 -46.05
CA PRO A 537 -14.34 5.31 -46.03
C PRO A 537 -15.03 6.52 -45.37
N ILE A 538 -16.35 6.66 -45.51
CA ILE A 538 -17.11 7.78 -44.92
C ILE A 538 -17.19 7.62 -43.40
N SER A 539 -17.57 6.44 -42.93
CA SER A 539 -17.60 6.10 -41.49
C SER A 539 -16.22 6.28 -40.84
N ASN A 540 -15.13 5.90 -41.51
CA ASN A 540 -13.77 6.14 -41.03
C ASN A 540 -13.41 7.64 -40.91
N MET A 541 -13.96 8.50 -41.76
CA MET A 541 -13.80 9.95 -41.64
C MET A 541 -14.68 10.51 -40.52
N LEU A 542 -15.92 10.03 -40.38
CA LEU A 542 -16.86 10.42 -39.32
C LEU A 542 -16.38 10.02 -37.91
N LEU A 543 -15.57 8.96 -37.78
CA LEU A 543 -14.90 8.62 -36.50
C LEU A 543 -14.07 9.79 -35.94
N LYS A 544 -13.58 10.71 -36.79
CA LYS A 544 -12.82 11.90 -36.35
C LYS A 544 -13.72 13.05 -35.89
N GLU A 545 -15.01 13.02 -36.21
CA GLU A 545 -15.97 14.07 -35.88
C GLU A 545 -16.11 14.23 -34.37
N GLU A 546 -16.06 13.15 -33.59
CA GLU A 546 -16.12 13.22 -32.12
C GLU A 546 -15.03 14.13 -31.55
N THR A 547 -13.82 14.07 -32.12
CA THR A 547 -12.71 14.95 -31.72
C THR A 547 -12.94 16.39 -32.16
N PHE A 548 -13.55 16.59 -33.33
CA PHE A 548 -13.91 17.94 -33.80
C PHE A 548 -15.04 18.57 -32.96
N GLN A 549 -16.00 17.78 -32.49
CA GLN A 549 -17.05 18.24 -31.59
C GLN A 549 -16.47 18.74 -30.26
N GLU A 550 -15.43 18.09 -29.72
CA GLU A 550 -14.70 18.59 -28.55
C GLU A 550 -14.00 19.93 -28.84
N VAL A 551 -13.40 20.10 -30.02
CA VAL A 551 -12.78 21.37 -30.44
C VAL A 551 -13.83 22.47 -30.58
N LEU A 552 -15.04 22.16 -31.05
CA LEU A 552 -16.16 23.11 -31.09
C LEU A 552 -16.65 23.50 -29.69
N GLN A 553 -16.66 22.56 -28.73
CA GLN A 553 -16.95 22.90 -27.33
C GLN A 553 -15.89 23.84 -26.75
N GLU A 554 -14.60 23.63 -27.09
CA GLU A 554 -13.52 24.53 -26.71
C GLU A 554 -13.67 25.91 -27.36
N TYR A 555 -14.09 25.98 -28.63
CA TYR A 555 -14.41 27.23 -29.31
C TYR A 555 -15.50 28.02 -28.57
N GLU A 556 -16.62 27.39 -28.23
CA GLU A 556 -17.69 28.05 -27.48
C GLU A 556 -17.21 28.52 -26.10
N TYR A 557 -16.33 27.76 -25.44
CA TYR A 557 -15.73 28.15 -24.17
C TYR A 557 -14.80 29.36 -24.28
N VAL A 558 -13.94 29.41 -25.31
CA VAL A 558 -13.02 30.54 -25.56
C VAL A 558 -13.80 31.79 -25.94
N LYS A 559 -14.88 31.66 -26.73
CA LYS A 559 -15.73 32.77 -27.17
C LYS A 559 -16.42 33.52 -26.02
N GLN A 560 -16.69 32.86 -24.91
CA GLN A 560 -17.37 33.45 -23.75
C GLN A 560 -16.59 34.59 -23.08
N ASP A 561 -15.25 34.63 -23.21
CA ASP A 561 -14.40 35.58 -22.51
C ASP A 561 -13.16 35.90 -23.37
N SER A 562 -12.96 37.19 -23.67
CA SER A 562 -11.87 37.66 -24.54
C SER A 562 -10.47 37.43 -23.97
N SER A 563 -10.35 37.13 -22.67
CA SER A 563 -9.07 36.79 -22.04
C SER A 563 -8.62 35.34 -22.29
N ARG A 564 -9.52 34.48 -22.79
CA ARG A 564 -9.25 33.07 -23.06
C ARG A 564 -8.63 32.89 -24.44
N GLN A 565 -7.75 31.92 -24.55
CA GLN A 565 -7.07 31.56 -25.80
C GLN A 565 -7.20 30.05 -26.04
N PHE A 566 -7.06 29.60 -27.27
CA PHE A 566 -6.93 28.17 -27.54
C PHE A 566 -5.57 27.68 -27.05
N VAL A 567 -5.59 26.67 -26.18
CA VAL A 567 -4.39 26.11 -25.57
C VAL A 567 -4.52 24.60 -25.55
N ALA A 568 -3.58 23.90 -26.19
CA ALA A 568 -3.55 22.43 -26.13
C ALA A 568 -3.42 21.96 -24.67
N PRO A 569 -4.46 21.33 -24.09
CA PRO A 569 -4.53 21.16 -22.64
C PRO A 569 -3.74 19.94 -22.15
N PHE A 570 -3.38 19.01 -23.04
CA PHE A 570 -2.84 17.69 -22.65
C PHE A 570 -1.53 17.76 -21.86
N GLY A 571 -0.56 18.57 -22.32
CA GLY A 571 0.73 18.74 -21.63
C GLY A 571 0.56 19.36 -20.24
N TYR A 572 -0.30 20.37 -20.14
CA TYR A 572 -0.61 21.04 -18.87
C TYR A 572 -1.40 20.15 -17.92
N ARG A 573 -2.45 19.47 -18.39
CA ARG A 573 -3.24 18.51 -17.61
C ARG A 573 -2.38 17.40 -17.02
N ARG A 574 -1.48 16.82 -17.82
CA ARG A 574 -0.54 15.79 -17.34
C ARG A 574 0.45 16.35 -16.32
N GLN A 575 0.95 17.57 -16.54
CA GLN A 575 1.86 18.22 -15.60
C GLN A 575 1.20 18.54 -14.24
N PHE A 576 -0.06 18.95 -14.23
CA PHE A 576 -0.80 19.37 -13.04
C PHE A 576 -1.48 18.22 -12.29
N PHE A 577 -2.11 17.28 -13.00
CA PHE A 577 -2.97 16.25 -12.39
C PHE A 577 -2.35 14.85 -12.43
N VAL A 578 -1.48 14.57 -13.42
CA VAL A 578 -0.79 13.28 -13.55
C VAL A 578 0.63 13.41 -12.99
N SER A 579 0.72 13.82 -11.72
CA SER A 579 2.00 13.83 -11.00
C SER A 579 2.37 12.40 -10.60
N ASP A 580 3.62 11.99 -10.82
CA ASP A 580 4.15 10.73 -10.28
C ASP A 580 4.18 10.79 -8.75
N ARG A 581 3.12 10.26 -8.14
CA ARG A 581 2.94 10.21 -6.68
C ARG A 581 4.12 9.49 -6.01
N TRP A 582 4.68 8.47 -6.67
CA TRP A 582 5.80 7.69 -6.14
C TRP A 582 7.08 8.50 -6.06
N SER A 583 7.42 9.28 -7.10
CA SER A 583 8.59 10.18 -7.03
C SER A 583 8.52 11.16 -5.87
N THR A 584 7.30 11.68 -5.59
CA THR A 584 7.04 12.65 -4.51
C THR A 584 7.17 12.00 -3.13
N LEU A 585 6.65 10.78 -2.98
CA LEU A 585 6.75 9.98 -1.75
C LEU A 585 8.21 9.56 -1.46
N ILE A 586 8.94 9.10 -2.49
CA ILE A 586 10.35 8.73 -2.37
C ILE A 586 11.19 9.95 -2.00
N PHE A 587 10.96 11.08 -2.67
CA PHE A 587 11.57 12.37 -2.35
C PHE A 587 11.38 12.72 -0.86
N LEU A 588 10.14 12.72 -0.39
CA LEU A 588 9.83 13.10 0.99
C LEU A 588 10.48 12.14 2.00
N PHE A 589 10.46 10.83 1.72
CA PHE A 589 11.12 9.83 2.55
C PHE A 589 12.63 10.07 2.67
N LEU A 590 13.31 10.31 1.55
CA LEU A 590 14.76 10.59 1.53
C LEU A 590 15.10 11.93 2.18
N PHE A 591 14.24 12.93 2.02
CA PHE A 591 14.38 14.21 2.69
C PHE A 591 14.28 14.06 4.22
N LEU A 592 13.26 13.36 4.71
CA LEU A 592 13.07 13.04 6.13
C LEU A 592 14.26 12.27 6.70
N LEU A 593 14.76 11.27 5.97
CA LEU A 593 15.95 10.50 6.35
C LEU A 593 17.18 11.39 6.52
N SER A 594 17.34 12.38 5.64
CA SER A 594 18.46 13.32 5.61
C SER A 594 18.44 14.30 6.79
N ILE A 595 17.27 14.87 7.10
CA ILE A 595 17.17 15.91 8.13
C ILE A 595 17.00 15.36 9.56
N ALA A 596 16.48 14.13 9.73
CA ALA A 596 16.19 13.57 11.05
C ALA A 596 17.41 13.48 11.98
N ASN A 597 18.62 13.42 11.41
CA ASN A 597 19.86 13.33 12.17
C ASN A 597 20.63 14.66 12.30
N LEU A 598 20.18 15.71 11.62
CA LEU A 598 20.88 17.00 11.51
C LEU A 598 21.22 17.61 12.87
N GLN A 599 20.29 17.53 13.83
CA GLN A 599 20.50 17.98 15.21
C GLN A 599 20.81 16.82 16.17
N CYS A 600 20.25 15.63 15.94
CA CYS A 600 20.44 14.46 16.81
C CYS A 600 21.92 14.06 16.97
N ILE A 601 22.76 14.32 15.95
CA ILE A 601 24.18 13.97 15.98
C ILE A 601 24.97 14.70 17.08
N GLU A 602 24.54 15.88 17.51
CA GLU A 602 25.22 16.70 18.51
C GLU A 602 24.94 16.23 19.94
N TYR A 603 23.77 15.67 20.18
CA TYR A 603 23.42 15.09 21.48
C TYR A 603 24.17 13.78 21.78
N ARG A 604 24.72 13.13 20.75
CA ARG A 604 25.50 11.91 20.94
C ARG A 604 26.75 12.21 21.75
N ASN A 605 26.95 11.44 22.82
CA ASN A 605 28.05 11.59 23.77
C ASN A 605 28.13 12.98 24.43
N LYS A 606 26.98 13.67 24.59
CA LYS A 606 26.90 15.00 25.22
C LYS A 606 27.79 16.07 24.57
N ARG A 607 28.14 15.93 23.28
CA ARG A 607 28.98 16.92 22.57
C ARG A 607 28.34 18.30 22.48
N GLN A 608 27.02 18.38 22.58
CA GLN A 608 26.28 19.62 22.72
C GLN A 608 26.84 20.52 23.85
N ILE A 609 27.26 19.98 24.99
CA ILE A 609 27.79 20.76 26.11
C ILE A 609 29.05 21.54 25.68
N LEU A 610 29.95 20.86 24.97
CA LEU A 610 31.16 21.47 24.41
C LEU A 610 30.87 22.47 23.29
N LEU A 611 29.80 22.24 22.52
CA LEU A 611 29.39 23.22 21.51
C LEU A 611 28.82 24.47 22.18
N GLN A 612 28.00 24.33 23.22
CA GLN A 612 27.36 25.45 23.91
C GLN A 612 28.36 26.44 24.55
N THR A 613 29.60 26.02 24.82
CA THR A 613 30.68 26.90 25.29
C THR A 613 31.31 27.76 24.18
N CYS A 614 31.01 27.48 22.91
CA CYS A 614 31.54 28.23 21.76
C CYS A 614 30.67 29.44 21.40
N VAL A 615 31.31 30.55 21.01
CA VAL A 615 30.67 31.86 20.69
C VAL A 615 29.54 31.75 19.66
N HIS A 616 29.69 30.90 18.64
CA HIS A 616 28.75 30.79 17.52
C HIS A 616 27.70 29.67 17.65
N ALA A 617 27.68 28.93 18.77
CA ALA A 617 26.94 27.68 18.87
C ALA A 617 25.42 27.82 19.11
N LYS A 618 24.92 29.01 19.43
CA LYS A 618 23.51 29.23 19.77
C LYS A 618 22.66 29.50 18.53
N LYS A 619 22.57 30.75 18.08
CA LYS A 619 21.68 31.13 16.96
C LYS A 619 22.29 30.85 15.57
N ALA A 620 23.57 31.17 15.39
CA ALA A 620 24.22 31.08 14.07
C ALA A 620 24.33 29.63 13.59
N LEU A 621 24.70 28.69 14.46
CA LEU A 621 24.76 27.25 14.16
C LEU A 621 23.40 26.70 13.73
N VAL A 622 22.35 26.95 14.53
CA VAL A 622 20.99 26.49 14.24
C VAL A 622 20.49 27.06 12.91
N ASN A 623 20.68 28.35 12.66
CA ASN A 623 20.25 28.96 11.40
C ASN A 623 20.96 28.36 10.19
N ARG A 624 22.28 28.12 10.27
CA ARG A 624 23.05 27.48 9.18
C ARG A 624 22.55 26.07 8.90
N LYS A 625 22.20 25.30 9.92
CA LYS A 625 21.60 23.97 9.76
C LYS A 625 20.22 24.02 9.10
N LEU A 626 19.36 24.94 9.53
CA LEU A 626 18.02 25.08 8.94
C LEU A 626 18.11 25.49 7.46
N ILE A 627 19.05 26.40 7.11
CA ILE A 627 19.32 26.76 5.72
C ILE A 627 19.87 25.56 4.95
N LEU A 628 20.81 24.79 5.52
CA LEU A 628 21.35 23.60 4.89
C LEU A 628 20.28 22.51 4.68
N ALA A 629 19.34 22.36 5.61
CA ALA A 629 18.19 21.48 5.46
C ALA A 629 17.28 21.95 4.31
N LEU A 630 17.02 23.26 4.21
CA LEU A 630 16.26 23.83 3.11
C LEU A 630 16.96 23.58 1.76
N LEU A 631 18.26 23.87 1.65
CA LEU A 631 19.05 23.62 0.44
C LEU A 631 19.11 22.14 0.05
N CYS A 632 19.21 21.24 1.03
CA CYS A 632 19.18 19.80 0.77
C CYS A 632 17.79 19.36 0.26
N GLY A 633 16.72 19.90 0.83
CA GLY A 633 15.35 19.66 0.38
C GLY A 633 15.07 20.24 -1.01
N THR A 634 15.58 21.44 -1.31
CA THR A 634 15.45 22.07 -2.64
C THR A 634 16.17 21.24 -3.71
N ALA A 635 17.38 20.78 -3.43
CA ALA A 635 18.14 19.93 -4.35
C ALA A 635 17.41 18.61 -4.65
N LEU A 636 16.92 17.94 -3.60
CA LEU A 636 16.12 16.71 -3.73
C LEU A 636 14.81 16.94 -4.49
N PHE A 637 14.13 18.07 -4.28
CA PHE A 637 12.90 18.42 -4.98
C PHE A 637 13.13 18.65 -6.47
N ILE A 638 14.19 19.39 -6.81
CA ILE A 638 14.59 19.61 -8.20
C ILE A 638 14.91 18.26 -8.87
N MET A 639 15.69 17.39 -8.20
CA MET A 639 15.97 16.05 -8.71
C MET A 639 14.72 15.20 -8.95
N ALA A 640 13.69 15.35 -8.10
CA ALA A 640 12.45 14.59 -8.23
C ALA A 640 11.55 15.08 -9.37
N ARG A 641 11.48 16.39 -9.63
CA ARG A 641 10.51 16.99 -10.55
C ARG A 641 11.08 17.41 -11.90
N LEU A 642 12.37 17.76 -11.97
CA LEU A 642 12.99 18.21 -13.20
C LEU A 642 12.91 17.18 -14.33
N PRO A 643 13.16 15.86 -14.11
CA PRO A 643 13.08 14.88 -15.19
C PRO A 643 11.68 14.77 -15.81
N GLN A 644 10.63 14.83 -14.99
CA GLN A 644 9.23 14.79 -15.44
C GLN A 644 8.87 16.03 -16.25
N LEU A 645 9.28 17.21 -15.78
CA LEU A 645 9.06 18.46 -16.51
C LEU A 645 9.73 18.43 -17.89
N LEU A 646 10.98 17.93 -17.96
CA LEU A 646 11.71 17.79 -19.22
C LEU A 646 11.06 16.76 -20.16
N LEU A 647 10.55 15.65 -19.62
CA LEU A 647 9.87 14.63 -20.40
C LEU A 647 8.56 15.16 -21.00
N HIS A 648 7.74 15.86 -20.20
CA HIS A 648 6.50 16.49 -20.66
C HIS A 648 6.78 17.59 -21.70
N ALA A 649 7.80 18.42 -21.47
CA ALA A 649 8.22 19.44 -22.43
C ALA A 649 8.67 18.82 -23.77
N LYS A 650 9.37 17.68 -23.75
CA LYS A 650 9.82 16.98 -24.96
C LYS A 650 8.68 16.31 -25.73
N THR A 651 7.70 15.71 -25.04
CA THR A 651 6.64 14.92 -25.69
C THR A 651 5.45 15.77 -26.14
N TYR A 652 5.01 16.73 -25.33
CA TYR A 652 3.80 17.52 -25.62
C TYR A 652 4.11 18.99 -25.96
N GLY A 653 5.25 19.51 -25.51
CA GLY A 653 5.51 20.94 -25.51
C GLY A 653 4.62 21.70 -24.52
N PHE A 654 4.90 22.99 -24.36
CA PHE A 654 4.07 23.93 -23.58
C PHE A 654 3.69 25.12 -24.47
N PRO A 655 2.81 24.91 -25.48
CA PRO A 655 2.36 26.00 -26.33
C PRO A 655 1.57 27.02 -25.51
N CYS A 656 1.64 28.30 -25.91
CA CYS A 656 0.88 29.39 -25.29
C CYS A 656 1.06 29.50 -23.76
N ILE A 657 2.27 29.27 -23.23
CA ILE A 657 2.54 29.31 -21.78
C ILE A 657 2.27 30.69 -21.13
N THR A 658 2.20 31.74 -21.93
CA THR A 658 1.85 33.11 -21.51
C THR A 658 0.35 33.40 -21.55
N ALA A 659 -0.49 32.47 -22.01
CA ALA A 659 -1.94 32.62 -21.99
C ALA A 659 -2.48 32.67 -20.56
N SER A 660 -3.69 33.19 -20.39
CA SER A 660 -4.43 33.16 -19.12
C SER A 660 -4.70 31.72 -18.69
N ILE A 661 -4.61 31.45 -17.38
CA ILE A 661 -4.95 30.15 -16.79
C ILE A 661 -6.42 29.77 -17.01
N THR A 662 -7.31 30.76 -17.18
CA THR A 662 -8.74 30.54 -17.51
C THR A 662 -8.95 29.90 -18.87
N SER A 663 -7.93 29.89 -19.74
CA SER A 663 -7.96 29.15 -21.01
C SER A 663 -8.06 27.63 -20.79
N LEU A 664 -7.59 27.13 -19.64
CA LEU A 664 -7.82 25.75 -19.22
C LEU A 664 -9.14 25.68 -18.43
N GLN A 665 -10.08 24.86 -18.91
CA GLN A 665 -11.44 24.76 -18.35
C GLN A 665 -11.45 24.38 -16.86
N GLU A 666 -10.48 23.60 -16.39
CA GLU A 666 -10.36 23.17 -14.98
C GLU A 666 -10.10 24.34 -14.03
N PHE A 667 -9.61 25.47 -14.56
CA PHE A 667 -9.25 26.66 -13.79
C PHE A 667 -10.12 27.86 -14.16
N ALA A 668 -11.31 27.64 -14.73
CA ALA A 668 -12.26 28.70 -15.07
C ALA A 668 -12.62 29.63 -13.90
N GLN A 669 -12.50 29.13 -12.66
CA GLN A 669 -12.80 29.87 -11.43
C GLN A 669 -11.66 30.81 -10.98
N LEU A 670 -10.46 30.70 -11.57
CA LEU A 670 -9.31 31.55 -11.24
C LEU A 670 -9.38 32.90 -11.99
N PRO A 671 -8.74 33.96 -11.45
CA PRO A 671 -8.71 35.25 -12.13
C PRO A 671 -7.88 35.21 -13.42
N ALA A 672 -8.39 35.84 -14.48
CA ALA A 672 -7.78 35.86 -15.81
C ALA A 672 -6.40 36.56 -15.88
N GLY A 673 -6.01 37.32 -14.85
CA GLY A 673 -4.70 37.97 -14.77
C GLY A 673 -3.53 37.02 -14.48
N ILE A 674 -3.78 35.74 -14.18
CA ILE A 674 -2.74 34.76 -13.91
C ILE A 674 -2.35 34.03 -15.20
N HIS A 675 -1.12 34.21 -15.65
CA HIS A 675 -0.56 33.44 -16.77
C HIS A 675 -0.27 31.98 -16.37
N ILE A 676 -0.37 31.04 -17.32
CA ILE A 676 -0.06 29.62 -17.09
C ILE A 676 1.38 29.44 -16.55
N ALA A 677 2.37 30.15 -17.11
CA ALA A 677 3.75 30.16 -16.62
C ALA A 677 3.85 30.62 -15.15
N GLY A 678 3.14 31.69 -14.81
CA GLY A 678 3.09 32.24 -13.44
C GLY A 678 2.45 31.24 -12.46
N PHE A 679 1.39 30.55 -12.90
CA PHE A 679 0.76 29.48 -12.13
C PHE A 679 1.72 28.30 -11.87
N MET A 680 2.46 27.84 -12.89
CA MET A 680 3.46 26.77 -12.72
C MET A 680 4.55 27.13 -11.70
N ILE A 681 5.04 28.38 -11.75
CA ILE A 681 6.03 28.89 -10.78
C ILE A 681 5.41 28.96 -9.38
N MET A 682 4.20 29.49 -9.25
CA MET A 682 3.48 29.55 -7.97
C MET A 682 3.26 28.15 -7.37
N ALA A 683 2.82 27.19 -8.17
CA ALA A 683 2.63 25.81 -7.77
C ALA A 683 3.94 25.17 -7.29
N ALA A 684 5.07 25.46 -7.95
CA ALA A 684 6.39 25.01 -7.51
C ALA A 684 6.81 25.66 -6.18
N ILE A 685 6.57 26.97 -5.99
CA ILE A 685 6.87 27.68 -4.74
C ILE A 685 6.04 27.12 -3.59
N LEU A 686 4.74 26.88 -3.79
CA LEU A 686 3.86 26.30 -2.76
C LEU A 686 4.34 24.91 -2.31
N ARG A 687 4.81 24.08 -3.25
CA ARG A 687 5.43 22.79 -2.92
C ARG A 687 6.71 22.95 -2.11
N MET A 688 7.53 23.95 -2.45
CA MET A 688 8.74 24.27 -1.70
C MET A 688 8.43 24.75 -0.28
N CYS A 689 7.32 25.48 -0.08
CA CYS A 689 6.86 25.88 1.25
C CYS A 689 6.51 24.67 2.13
N ALA A 690 6.14 23.52 1.57
CA ALA A 690 5.90 22.28 2.33
C ALA A 690 7.14 21.78 3.08
N LEU A 691 8.35 22.18 2.68
CA LEU A 691 9.59 21.78 3.37
C LEU A 691 9.74 22.47 4.73
N LEU A 692 9.23 23.69 4.88
CA LEU A 692 9.37 24.48 6.11
C LEU A 692 8.75 23.79 7.34
N PRO A 693 7.47 23.35 7.33
CA PRO A 693 6.88 22.66 8.48
C PRO A 693 7.60 21.34 8.78
N VAL A 694 8.05 20.62 7.76
CA VAL A 694 8.82 19.37 7.90
C VAL A 694 10.16 19.62 8.60
N ILE A 695 10.91 20.64 8.18
CA ILE A 695 12.19 21.02 8.79
C ILE A 695 11.99 21.45 10.24
N MET A 696 11.00 22.32 10.50
CA MET A 696 10.76 22.86 11.85
C MET A 696 10.28 21.79 12.81
N PHE A 697 9.43 20.87 12.37
CA PHE A 697 8.99 19.74 13.17
C PHE A 697 10.16 18.80 13.49
N CYS A 698 10.95 18.39 12.49
CA CYS A 698 12.13 17.56 12.70
C CYS A 698 13.13 18.23 13.66
N PHE A 699 13.33 19.54 13.54
CA PHE A 699 14.16 20.31 14.47
C PHE A 699 13.61 20.29 15.90
N MET A 700 12.32 20.58 16.09
CA MET A 700 11.68 20.52 17.41
C MET A 700 11.79 19.13 18.05
N VAL A 701 11.44 18.08 17.31
CA VAL A 701 11.48 16.70 17.84
C VAL A 701 12.91 16.28 18.13
N SER A 702 13.87 16.61 17.26
CA SER A 702 15.28 16.27 17.50
C SER A 702 15.86 16.96 18.74
N VAL A 703 15.47 18.20 19.04
CA VAL A 703 15.90 18.92 20.25
C VAL A 703 15.32 18.30 21.52
N ARG A 704 14.04 17.92 21.50
CA ARG A 704 13.37 17.33 22.68
C ARG A 704 13.71 15.87 22.90
N VAL A 705 13.69 15.09 21.84
CA VAL A 705 13.85 13.63 21.89
C VAL A 705 15.34 13.27 21.87
N ARG A 706 16.20 14.04 21.21
CA ARG A 706 17.66 13.83 21.16
C ARG A 706 18.09 12.48 20.57
N GLN A 707 17.18 11.80 19.87
CA GLN A 707 17.41 10.50 19.26
C GLN A 707 16.89 10.51 17.82
N GLN A 708 17.77 10.16 16.86
CA GLN A 708 17.41 10.20 15.43
C GLN A 708 16.23 9.30 15.12
N LEU A 709 16.23 8.06 15.62
CA LEU A 709 15.24 7.04 15.25
C LEU A 709 13.82 7.55 15.52
N PHE A 710 13.58 8.09 16.71
CA PHE A 710 12.28 8.66 17.06
C PHE A 710 11.96 9.93 16.28
N THR A 711 12.96 10.77 16.00
CA THR A 711 12.75 11.98 15.17
C THR A 711 12.28 11.59 13.77
N LEU A 712 12.95 10.61 13.15
CA LEU A 712 12.59 10.10 11.84
C LEU A 712 11.19 9.50 11.85
N LEU A 713 10.90 8.62 12.81
CA LEU A 713 9.61 7.94 12.90
C LEU A 713 8.44 8.88 13.12
N SER A 714 8.57 9.84 14.03
CA SER A 714 7.53 10.84 14.25
C SER A 714 7.28 11.65 12.98
N ALA A 715 8.33 12.00 12.23
CA ALA A 715 8.18 12.74 10.99
C ALA A 715 7.57 11.89 9.86
N LEU A 716 7.94 10.60 9.76
CA LEU A 716 7.32 9.66 8.83
C LEU A 716 5.83 9.48 9.11
N LEU A 717 5.46 9.32 10.39
CA LEU A 717 4.07 9.13 10.81
C LEU A 717 3.19 10.36 10.55
N ILE A 718 3.74 11.58 10.68
CA ILE A 718 2.97 12.81 10.52
C ILE A 718 2.93 13.29 9.06
N PHE A 719 4.03 13.15 8.31
CA PHE A 719 4.12 13.76 6.98
C PHE A 719 4.05 12.76 5.83
N LEU A 720 4.69 11.60 5.94
CA LEU A 720 4.71 10.62 4.85
C LEU A 720 3.49 9.71 4.90
N PHE A 721 3.09 9.29 6.10
CA PHE A 721 2.02 8.32 6.29
C PHE A 721 0.67 8.80 5.76
N PRO A 722 0.17 10.03 6.04
CA PRO A 722 -1.08 10.49 5.46
C PRO A 722 -1.07 10.53 3.92
N LEU A 723 0.07 10.86 3.31
CA LEU A 723 0.21 10.87 1.86
C LEU A 723 0.18 9.46 1.25
N LEU A 724 0.70 8.47 1.96
CA LEU A 724 0.58 7.06 1.57
C LEU A 724 -0.88 6.59 1.60
N LEU A 725 -1.69 7.09 2.55
CA LEU A 725 -3.12 6.78 2.61
C LEU A 725 -3.88 7.40 1.44
N SER A 726 -3.63 8.67 1.14
CA SER A 726 -4.19 9.34 -0.03
C SER A 726 -3.82 8.62 -1.33
N ALA A 727 -2.56 8.15 -1.43
CA ALA A 727 -2.11 7.35 -2.56
C ALA A 727 -2.82 5.99 -2.66
N ALA A 728 -3.25 5.42 -1.53
CA ALA A 728 -4.06 4.20 -1.46
C ALA A 728 -5.58 4.43 -1.65
N GLY A 729 -6.01 5.67 -1.90
CA GLY A 729 -7.42 6.04 -2.12
C GLY A 729 -8.19 6.44 -0.85
N ILE A 730 -7.51 6.59 0.30
CA ILE A 730 -8.11 7.01 1.56
C ILE A 730 -7.85 8.51 1.77
N HIS A 731 -8.84 9.34 1.46
CA HIS A 731 -8.74 10.80 1.45
C HIS A 731 -9.08 11.49 2.80
N VAL A 732 -9.23 10.72 3.89
CA VAL A 732 -9.70 11.23 5.20
C VAL A 732 -8.74 12.26 5.80
N LEU A 733 -7.43 12.10 5.60
CA LEU A 733 -6.40 12.98 6.16
C LEU A 733 -5.90 14.04 5.18
N ASP A 734 -6.48 14.12 3.97
CA ASP A 734 -5.95 14.98 2.91
C ASP A 734 -5.99 16.46 3.32
N ALA A 735 -7.09 16.91 3.93
CA ALA A 735 -7.24 18.29 4.40
C ALA A 735 -6.21 18.70 5.49
N VAL A 736 -5.73 17.76 6.31
CA VAL A 736 -4.81 18.05 7.42
C VAL A 736 -3.35 17.73 7.07
N SER A 737 -3.12 16.90 6.06
CA SER A 737 -1.78 16.47 5.63
C SER A 737 -1.06 17.51 4.76
N LEU A 738 0.13 17.17 4.25
CA LEU A 738 0.85 18.01 3.26
C LEU A 738 0.21 17.95 1.86
N TYR A 739 -0.87 17.18 1.68
CA TYR A 739 -1.53 16.99 0.40
C TYR A 739 -1.89 18.32 -0.29
N PRO A 740 -2.51 19.31 0.38
CA PRO A 740 -2.90 20.55 -0.28
C PRO A 740 -1.72 21.36 -0.80
N LEU A 741 -0.56 21.29 -0.12
CA LEU A 741 0.66 21.99 -0.56
C LEU A 741 1.37 21.26 -1.70
N LEU A 742 1.43 19.93 -1.65
CA LEU A 742 2.14 19.10 -2.63
C LEU A 742 1.36 18.90 -3.94
N TYR A 743 0.04 18.79 -3.83
CA TYR A 743 -0.93 18.62 -4.93
C TYR A 743 -1.85 19.84 -5.04
N ASN A 744 -1.27 21.03 -4.92
CA ASN A 744 -2.01 22.30 -4.90
C ASN A 744 -2.88 22.51 -6.15
N GLU A 745 -2.46 22.04 -7.32
CA GLU A 745 -3.21 22.21 -8.56
C GLU A 745 -4.56 21.51 -8.51
N SER A 746 -4.63 20.33 -7.88
CA SER A 746 -5.89 19.60 -7.69
C SER A 746 -6.83 20.30 -6.72
N CYS A 747 -6.29 21.04 -5.75
CA CYS A 747 -7.10 21.82 -4.81
C CYS A 747 -7.62 23.13 -5.44
N MET A 748 -6.89 23.71 -6.39
CA MET A 748 -7.23 25.00 -7.01
C MET A 748 -8.30 24.92 -8.12
N THR A 749 -8.80 23.73 -8.44
CA THR A 749 -9.92 23.54 -9.39
C THR A 749 -11.29 23.88 -8.81
N SER A 750 -11.41 23.98 -7.49
CA SER A 750 -12.67 24.23 -6.79
C SER A 750 -12.53 25.28 -5.70
N VAL A 751 -13.60 26.04 -5.45
CA VAL A 751 -13.64 27.05 -4.37
C VAL A 751 -13.35 26.44 -3.00
N SER A 752 -13.91 25.27 -2.70
CA SER A 752 -13.68 24.57 -1.42
C SER A 752 -12.22 24.12 -1.27
N GLY A 753 -11.61 23.60 -2.34
CA GLY A 753 -10.21 23.23 -2.35
C GLY A 753 -9.27 24.43 -2.19
N MET A 754 -9.60 25.58 -2.77
CA MET A 754 -8.84 26.83 -2.57
C MET A 754 -8.87 27.29 -1.10
N TRP A 755 -10.02 27.21 -0.43
CA TRP A 755 -10.10 27.47 1.02
C TRP A 755 -9.23 26.50 1.82
N ASN A 756 -9.29 25.20 1.50
CA ASN A 756 -8.45 24.19 2.15
C ASN A 756 -6.96 24.49 1.99
N LEU A 757 -6.52 24.90 0.79
CA LEU A 757 -5.14 25.32 0.53
C LEU A 757 -4.76 26.53 1.39
N LEU A 758 -5.61 27.56 1.46
CA LEU A 758 -5.36 28.77 2.24
C LEU A 758 -5.25 28.46 3.75
N PHE A 759 -6.20 27.69 4.29
CA PHE A 759 -6.15 27.25 5.69
C PHE A 759 -4.92 26.38 5.98
N SER A 760 -4.51 25.54 5.02
CA SER A 760 -3.29 24.73 5.15
C SER A 760 -2.05 25.61 5.21
N ILE A 761 -1.90 26.60 4.32
CA ILE A 761 -0.76 27.52 4.33
C ILE A 761 -0.67 28.25 5.67
N LEU A 762 -1.79 28.79 6.15
CA LEU A 762 -1.86 29.54 7.41
C LEU A 762 -1.58 28.64 8.62
N GLY A 763 -2.18 27.44 8.63
CA GLY A 763 -1.97 26.41 9.65
C GLY A 763 -0.51 25.95 9.73
N TYR A 764 0.12 25.62 8.60
CA TYR A 764 1.52 25.19 8.55
C TYR A 764 2.50 26.31 8.89
N PHE A 765 2.17 27.56 8.58
CA PHE A 765 2.97 28.71 9.00
C PHE A 765 2.95 28.87 10.53
N LEU A 766 1.76 28.85 11.15
CA LEU A 766 1.60 28.89 12.61
C LEU A 766 2.28 27.69 13.28
N PHE A 767 2.10 26.49 12.73
CA PHE A 767 2.73 25.26 13.19
C PHE A 767 4.26 25.33 13.15
N SER A 768 4.83 25.89 12.07
CA SER A 768 6.27 26.08 11.92
C SER A 768 6.82 27.04 12.99
N ILE A 769 6.13 28.15 13.25
CA ILE A 769 6.49 29.12 14.29
C ILE A 769 6.39 28.46 15.68
N ALA A 770 5.31 27.72 15.94
CA ALA A 770 5.12 27.00 17.19
C ALA A 770 6.25 25.99 17.42
N CYS A 771 6.57 25.16 16.44
CA CYS A 771 7.67 24.19 16.50
C CYS A 771 9.02 24.88 16.80
N TYR A 772 9.33 25.99 16.13
CA TYR A 772 10.56 26.74 16.36
C TYR A 772 10.63 27.32 17.79
N ARG A 773 9.55 27.95 18.27
CA ARG A 773 9.48 28.51 19.63
C ARG A 773 9.63 27.42 20.69
N LEU A 774 8.92 26.30 20.50
CA LEU A 774 8.95 25.14 21.38
C LEU A 774 10.34 24.49 21.45
N ALA A 775 11.05 24.40 20.33
CA ALA A 775 12.43 23.91 20.28
C ALA A 775 13.36 24.84 21.07
N ARG A 776 13.25 26.16 20.84
CA ARG A 776 14.14 27.16 21.45
C ARG A 776 13.91 27.34 22.95
N SER A 777 12.67 27.20 23.42
CA SER A 777 12.34 27.23 24.84
C SER A 777 13.02 26.08 25.58
N PHE A 778 13.03 24.89 24.98
CA PHE A 778 13.62 23.70 25.59
C PHE A 778 15.15 23.83 25.73
N GLU A 779 15.84 24.42 24.75
CA GLU A 779 17.28 24.69 24.83
C GLU A 779 17.67 25.72 25.90
N LYS A 780 16.74 26.55 26.39
CA LYS A 780 17.02 27.50 27.48
C LYS A 780 16.93 26.87 28.87
N HIS A 781 16.16 25.79 29.02
CA HIS A 781 15.93 25.12 30.30
C HIS A 781 16.89 23.96 30.59
N VAL A 782 17.72 23.58 29.61
CA VAL A 782 18.71 22.49 29.67
C VAL A 782 20.08 23.10 29.48
#